data_AF-A0A8S1ZJ48-F1
#
_entry.id   AF-A0A8S1ZJ48-F1
#
_cell.length_a   1.000
_cell.length_b   1.000
_cell.length_c   1.000
_cell.angle_alpha   90.00
_cell.angle_beta   90.00
_cell.angle_gamma   90.00
#
_symmetry.space_group_name_H-M   'P 1'
#
loop_
_entity.id
_entity.type
_entity.pdbx_description
1 polymer ?
#
loop_
_entity_poly.entity_id
_entity_poly.type
_entity_poly.pdbx_seq_one_letter_code
_entity_poly.pdbx_strand_id
1 'polypeptide(L)'
;MERSESVDEDVQASAYLENDEIRERDDPMSDGGCTLGIGEEALVCSSEHEIDVGFCQNEERKSEEETTGEFDEQRGLVVERKEFDAPAVGMEFESYDDAYNYYNCYATEVGFRVRVKNSWFKRRSKEKYGAVLCCSSQGFKRINDVNRVRKETRTGCPAMIRMRQVDSKRWRVVEVMLDHNHLLGCKLYKSVKRTGTKRKCVSSPVSDAKTIKLYRAHVIDNGNNVNPNSTLNKKFQNSAGSPDLLSLKRGDSAAIYNYFCRMQLTNPNFFYLMDVNDEGQLRNVFWADAFSKVSCSYFGDVIFIDNSNISGKFEIPLVTLTGVNHHGQTTLLSCGLLAGETVESYHWLLKVWLGVMKCSPQTIVTDRCKPLEAAISQVFPRSHHRFSLTHIMRKIPEKLGGLHNYDGVRKAFTKAVYETLKVVEFEAAWGFMVHNFGVIDNEWLRSLYEERAKWAPVYLKDTFFAGIAAAHPGETLNPFFERYVHKQTPLKEFFDKYELALQKKHREETLGDLESLTLNTTELKTKCSFETQLSKIYTKDMFKKFQVEVEEMYSCFSTTQVHVDGPFIIFLVKERVQGESNRREIRDFEVLYNRSVGEVRCICSCFNFYGYLCRHALCVLNFNGVEEIPLRYILPRWRKDYKRLHFADNGLTGFVDGTDRVQWFDQLYKNALQVVEEGAVSLDHYKVAMQVLQDYNLQLRGKVRSDPEFTNCRFREMKFKAFLTENGVNLLEKRFLPAFDKMGKNCHLLLTKEHLFFLHNLLNGDGVQCIAQFRKDVLFDDYRISSQNEDRIAFSLDIALLYRAVKSSVSICTEFSGGLAANRLQIKLVKKLPPNCTQPMPFLTFETKGYKSAVIQDVPISKPLSRSQVIDLQTALDSAQDLPPTLVQVQDPNQLQNFVDHMRHVGDVLNVTISKHGDLQVQISTTLIRLGTEFQRLSVIGEKSQAPVEDRNLSAQARSERAIARGDAQSVQVSVKHFSKSLQCHLTKPDSAFYGIAPQGACLTVIFQFMVPGTRQTDKSISLHCRLPVLDPGSN
;
A
#
# COMPACT_ATOMS: atom_id res chain seq x y z
N MET A 1 73.13 -4.16 -52.39
CA MET A 1 73.63 -3.45 -53.58
C MET A 1 72.41 -2.87 -54.26
N GLU A 2 72.19 -1.55 -54.13
CA GLU A 2 71.07 -0.78 -54.73
C GLU A 2 69.63 -1.19 -54.29
N ARG A 3 68.63 -0.30 -54.15
CA ARG A 3 68.60 1.18 -54.07
C ARG A 3 67.29 1.69 -53.41
N SER A 4 67.30 2.95 -52.92
CA SER A 4 66.25 4.00 -52.84
C SER A 4 64.74 3.65 -53.06
N GLU A 5 63.74 4.27 -52.40
CA GLU A 5 63.72 5.51 -51.58
C GLU A 5 62.49 5.60 -50.63
N SER A 6 62.32 6.76 -49.95
CA SER A 6 61.34 7.10 -48.88
C SER A 6 59.93 7.52 -49.40
N VAL A 7 58.88 7.88 -48.63
CA VAL A 7 58.71 8.71 -47.40
C VAL A 7 57.42 8.32 -46.62
N ASP A 8 57.50 8.43 -45.28
CA ASP A 8 56.55 8.77 -44.17
C ASP A 8 55.01 8.94 -44.45
N GLU A 9 54.09 8.81 -43.49
CA GLU A 9 54.21 8.89 -42.02
C GLU A 9 53.16 8.03 -41.24
N ASP A 10 53.59 7.64 -40.04
CA ASP A 10 52.99 6.97 -38.86
C ASP A 10 51.51 7.31 -38.46
N VAL A 11 50.76 6.58 -37.59
CA VAL A 11 51.06 5.51 -36.60
C VAL A 11 49.92 4.46 -36.56
N GLN A 12 50.21 3.15 -36.39
CA GLN A 12 49.24 2.20 -35.82
C GLN A 12 49.85 1.03 -35.01
N ALA A 13 49.09 0.55 -34.01
CA ALA A 13 49.38 -0.40 -32.92
C ALA A 13 50.11 -1.74 -33.20
N SER A 14 50.74 -2.32 -32.16
CA SER A 14 50.73 -3.76 -31.81
C SER A 14 51.28 -4.04 -30.38
N ALA A 15 51.50 -5.31 -29.98
CA ALA A 15 51.56 -5.78 -28.58
C ALA A 15 52.88 -6.49 -28.16
N TYR A 16 52.80 -7.70 -27.55
CA TYR A 16 53.88 -8.52 -26.93
C TYR A 16 54.31 -8.08 -25.50
N LEU A 17 54.87 -8.91 -24.59
CA LEU A 17 55.63 -10.19 -24.69
C LEU A 17 55.26 -11.25 -23.61
N GLU A 18 55.78 -12.48 -23.78
CA GLU A 18 55.80 -13.62 -22.83
C GLU A 18 57.22 -13.85 -22.23
N ASN A 19 57.36 -14.64 -21.15
CA ASN A 19 58.28 -15.82 -21.02
C ASN A 19 58.51 -16.33 -19.56
N ASP A 20 58.93 -17.60 -19.44
CA ASP A 20 59.23 -18.38 -18.21
C ASP A 20 60.65 -18.09 -17.61
N GLU A 21 61.18 -18.68 -16.51
CA GLU A 21 61.45 -20.08 -16.10
C GLU A 21 61.59 -20.26 -14.55
N ILE A 22 61.90 -21.40 -13.88
CA ILE A 22 61.57 -22.86 -13.84
C ILE A 22 62.24 -23.40 -12.54
N ARG A 23 61.59 -24.26 -11.69
CA ARG A 23 62.22 -25.43 -10.99
C ARG A 23 61.28 -26.29 -10.10
N GLU A 24 61.79 -27.45 -9.66
CA GLU A 24 61.06 -28.65 -9.22
C GLU A 24 60.93 -28.87 -7.68
N ARG A 25 59.97 -29.74 -7.33
CA ARG A 25 60.08 -30.96 -6.46
C ARG A 25 59.62 -31.01 -4.98
N ASP A 26 59.21 -32.25 -4.67
CA ASP A 26 59.13 -33.01 -3.40
C ASP A 26 58.06 -32.72 -2.32
N ASP A 27 57.06 -33.62 -2.31
CA ASP A 27 56.31 -34.16 -1.16
C ASP A 27 57.27 -34.86 -0.14
N PRO A 28 56.94 -35.09 1.17
CA PRO A 28 55.78 -35.93 1.54
C PRO A 28 55.13 -35.78 2.95
N MET A 29 53.95 -36.40 3.08
CA MET A 29 53.41 -37.22 4.21
C MET A 29 54.02 -37.10 5.63
N SER A 30 53.17 -36.89 6.67
CA SER A 30 52.85 -37.92 7.69
C SER A 30 51.98 -37.42 8.88
N ASP A 31 51.34 -38.39 9.54
CA ASP A 31 50.66 -38.48 10.85
C ASP A 31 50.43 -37.27 11.80
N GLY A 32 49.28 -37.31 12.48
CA GLY A 32 48.91 -36.36 13.55
C GLY A 32 47.53 -36.61 14.18
N GLY A 33 47.25 -37.83 14.64
CA GLY A 33 45.97 -38.19 15.27
C GLY A 33 45.93 -38.03 16.81
N CYS A 34 44.79 -38.41 17.41
CA CYS A 34 44.59 -38.66 18.85
C CYS A 34 44.54 -37.39 19.77
N THR A 35 43.84 -37.35 20.92
CA THR A 35 42.86 -38.25 21.58
C THR A 35 42.13 -37.54 22.74
N LEU A 36 40.97 -38.09 23.16
CA LEU A 36 40.37 -38.03 24.52
C LEU A 36 39.90 -36.66 25.09
N GLY A 37 38.87 -36.60 25.96
CA GLY A 37 37.92 -37.66 26.34
C GLY A 37 37.16 -37.42 27.65
N ILE A 38 36.10 -38.23 27.86
CA ILE A 38 35.48 -38.62 29.15
C ILE A 38 34.71 -37.53 29.94
N GLY A 39 33.54 -37.89 30.47
CA GLY A 39 32.74 -37.01 31.34
C GLY A 39 31.28 -37.43 31.58
N GLU A 40 30.99 -38.73 31.77
CA GLU A 40 29.68 -39.18 32.27
C GLU A 40 29.61 -39.09 33.81
N GLU A 41 28.43 -38.80 34.36
CA GLU A 41 27.90 -39.55 35.52
C GLU A 41 26.38 -39.31 35.68
N ALA A 42 25.71 -40.14 36.47
CA ALA A 42 24.23 -40.28 36.51
C ALA A 42 23.66 -40.24 37.94
N LEU A 43 22.44 -40.82 38.11
CA LEU A 43 21.57 -40.95 39.31
C LEU A 43 20.50 -39.85 39.50
N VAL A 44 19.29 -40.12 40.03
CA VAL A 44 18.40 -41.33 40.02
C VAL A 44 16.98 -40.89 40.49
N CYS A 45 15.98 -41.78 40.44
CA CYS A 45 14.61 -41.62 40.96
C CYS A 45 14.52 -41.07 42.41
N SER A 46 13.39 -40.56 42.95
CA SER A 46 12.08 -41.26 43.07
C SER A 46 10.96 -40.37 43.64
N SER A 47 9.70 -40.83 43.53
CA SER A 47 8.62 -40.83 44.58
C SER A 47 8.13 -39.49 45.22
N GLU A 48 6.84 -39.25 45.55
CA GLU A 48 5.58 -40.01 45.37
C GLU A 48 4.32 -39.20 45.81
N HIS A 49 3.18 -39.91 45.85
CA HIS A 49 2.00 -39.75 46.74
C HIS A 49 0.79 -38.91 46.28
N GLU A 50 -0.38 -39.46 46.61
CA GLU A 50 -1.76 -39.00 46.33
C GLU A 50 -2.45 -38.54 47.62
N ILE A 51 -3.74 -38.13 47.55
CA ILE A 51 -4.86 -38.63 48.38
C ILE A 51 -6.19 -37.95 47.96
N ASP A 52 -7.32 -38.62 48.22
CA ASP A 52 -8.68 -38.37 47.70
C ASP A 52 -9.69 -37.91 48.81
N VAL A 53 -10.99 -37.77 48.45
CA VAL A 53 -12.20 -38.31 49.15
C VAL A 53 -13.40 -37.33 49.25
N GLY A 54 -14.46 -37.61 48.47
CA GLY A 54 -15.90 -37.56 48.84
C GLY A 54 -16.66 -36.23 49.12
N PHE A 55 -18.00 -36.19 49.29
CA PHE A 55 -19.10 -37.12 48.93
C PHE A 55 -20.51 -36.45 49.11
N CYS A 56 -21.52 -36.74 48.24
CA CYS A 56 -23.01 -36.66 48.48
C CYS A 56 -23.72 -35.32 48.90
N GLN A 57 -25.08 -35.12 48.86
CA GLN A 57 -26.22 -35.63 48.03
C GLN A 57 -27.49 -34.71 48.18
N ASN A 58 -28.70 -35.18 47.77
CA ASN A 58 -30.07 -34.61 47.85
C ASN A 58 -30.41 -33.50 46.81
N GLU A 59 -31.53 -33.50 46.07
CA GLU A 59 -33.00 -33.65 46.34
C GLU A 59 -33.65 -32.38 46.94
N GLU A 60 -34.87 -31.93 46.57
CA GLU A 60 -36.06 -32.63 46.05
C GLU A 60 -37.01 -31.72 45.18
N ARG A 61 -37.93 -32.33 44.40
CA ARG A 61 -39.35 -32.02 43.97
C ARG A 61 -39.93 -30.56 44.02
N LYS A 62 -40.97 -30.14 43.27
CA LYS A 62 -42.10 -30.74 42.47
C LYS A 62 -42.68 -29.69 41.45
N SER A 63 -43.27 -30.04 40.28
CA SER A 63 -44.72 -30.09 39.88
C SER A 63 -45.60 -28.83 40.18
N GLU A 64 -46.69 -28.49 39.45
CA GLU A 64 -47.39 -28.99 38.24
C GLU A 64 -47.37 -27.92 37.09
N GLU A 65 -47.72 -28.08 35.80
CA GLU A 65 -48.37 -29.10 34.93
C GLU A 65 -49.88 -28.94 34.59
N GLU A 66 -50.14 -28.44 33.36
CA GLU A 66 -51.34 -28.50 32.47
C GLU A 66 -50.88 -27.90 31.10
N THR A 67 -51.20 -28.28 29.85
CA THR A 67 -52.16 -29.20 29.16
C THR A 67 -53.63 -28.74 29.12
N THR A 68 -54.45 -28.96 28.08
CA THR A 68 -54.38 -29.65 26.75
C THR A 68 -54.85 -28.71 25.60
N GLY A 69 -54.42 -28.80 24.33
CA GLY A 69 -54.92 -29.71 23.25
C GLY A 69 -55.95 -29.00 22.33
N GLU A 70 -56.10 -29.21 21.01
CA GLU A 70 -55.40 -30.03 19.99
C GLU A 70 -55.54 -29.43 18.56
N PHE A 71 -54.78 -30.01 17.60
CA PHE A 71 -54.67 -29.86 16.12
C PHE A 71 -55.72 -29.08 15.27
N ASP A 72 -55.25 -28.37 14.22
CA ASP A 72 -55.16 -28.91 12.83
C ASP A 72 -54.25 -28.05 11.88
N GLU A 73 -54.12 -28.43 10.61
CA GLU A 73 -53.06 -28.05 9.65
C GLU A 73 -53.23 -26.74 8.81
N GLN A 74 -52.07 -26.32 8.26
CA GLN A 74 -51.90 -25.57 7.00
C GLN A 74 -52.63 -24.21 6.79
N ARG A 75 -51.93 -23.12 7.16
CA ARG A 75 -51.61 -22.02 6.22
C ARG A 75 -50.43 -21.17 6.73
N GLY A 76 -49.62 -20.67 5.80
CA GLY A 76 -48.40 -19.93 6.14
C GLY A 76 -48.71 -18.53 6.69
N LEU A 77 -48.17 -18.22 7.87
CA LEU A 77 -48.22 -16.87 8.45
C LEU A 77 -46.83 -16.38 8.86
N VAL A 78 -46.60 -15.13 8.47
CA VAL A 78 -45.63 -14.14 8.93
C VAL A 78 -45.01 -14.46 10.31
N VAL A 79 -43.67 -14.61 10.35
CA VAL A 79 -42.94 -14.34 11.60
C VAL A 79 -43.04 -12.85 11.86
N GLU A 80 -43.92 -12.47 12.79
CA GLU A 80 -44.02 -11.09 13.24
C GLU A 80 -42.67 -10.64 13.80
N ARG A 81 -41.99 -9.77 13.05
CA ARG A 81 -41.05 -8.85 13.69
C ARG A 81 -41.88 -7.93 14.56
N LYS A 82 -41.84 -8.12 15.88
CA LYS A 82 -42.16 -7.03 16.80
C LYS A 82 -41.16 -5.92 16.53
N GLU A 83 -41.59 -4.92 15.78
CA GLU A 83 -40.84 -3.69 15.61
C GLU A 83 -40.71 -3.05 17.00
N PHE A 84 -39.47 -2.91 17.49
CA PHE A 84 -39.23 -2.17 18.72
C PHE A 84 -39.47 -0.69 18.42
N ASP A 85 -40.60 -0.16 18.88
CA ASP A 85 -40.90 1.27 18.85
C ASP A 85 -39.69 2.06 19.32
N ALA A 86 -39.22 3.00 18.49
CA ALA A 86 -38.09 3.85 18.82
C ALA A 86 -38.44 4.76 20.02
N PRO A 87 -37.52 5.00 20.96
CA PRO A 87 -37.80 5.81 22.15
C PRO A 87 -38.36 7.18 21.77
N ALA A 88 -39.55 7.51 22.26
CA ALA A 88 -40.25 8.75 21.97
C ALA A 88 -40.46 9.60 23.23
N VAL A 89 -40.51 10.92 23.06
CA VAL A 89 -40.93 11.84 24.13
C VAL A 89 -42.40 11.57 24.46
N GLY A 90 -42.72 11.37 25.73
CA GLY A 90 -44.06 11.03 26.21
C GLY A 90 -44.23 9.57 26.66
N MET A 91 -43.34 8.64 26.27
CA MET A 91 -43.41 7.24 26.73
C MET A 91 -43.36 7.13 28.27
N GLU A 92 -44.21 6.28 28.84
CA GLU A 92 -44.30 6.03 30.29
C GLU A 92 -43.87 4.60 30.68
N PHE A 93 -43.24 4.49 31.84
CA PHE A 93 -42.78 3.25 32.45
C PHE A 93 -43.15 3.21 33.94
N GLU A 94 -43.41 2.02 34.49
CA GLU A 94 -43.80 1.87 35.89
C GLU A 94 -42.59 2.05 36.83
N SER A 95 -41.43 1.48 36.50
CA SER A 95 -40.18 1.73 37.22
C SER A 95 -39.09 2.38 36.37
N TYR A 96 -38.07 2.89 37.07
CA TYR A 96 -36.82 3.33 36.44
C TYR A 96 -36.09 2.18 35.75
N ASP A 97 -36.14 0.98 36.32
CA ASP A 97 -35.37 -0.16 35.84
C ASP A 97 -36.03 -0.77 34.58
N ASP A 98 -37.36 -0.66 34.42
CA ASP A 98 -38.06 -0.97 33.15
C ASP A 98 -37.64 -0.01 32.04
N ALA A 99 -37.63 1.30 32.31
CA ALA A 99 -37.18 2.31 31.36
C ALA A 99 -35.69 2.14 30.98
N TYR A 100 -34.87 1.68 31.93
CA TYR A 100 -33.46 1.33 31.70
C TYR A 100 -33.32 0.05 30.87
N ASN A 101 -34.12 -0.99 31.15
CA ASN A 101 -34.11 -2.25 30.42
C ASN A 101 -34.58 -2.07 28.98
N TYR A 102 -35.71 -1.38 28.76
CA TYR A 102 -36.22 -1.01 27.43
C TYR A 102 -35.16 -0.27 26.59
N TYR A 103 -34.50 0.76 27.15
CA TYR A 103 -33.47 1.48 26.40
C TYR A 103 -32.19 0.66 26.17
N ASN A 104 -31.89 -0.33 27.02
CA ASN A 104 -30.83 -1.31 26.74
C ASN A 104 -31.22 -2.31 25.64
N CYS A 105 -32.47 -2.76 25.57
CA CYS A 105 -32.98 -3.58 24.49
C CYS A 105 -32.89 -2.82 23.16
N TYR A 106 -33.42 -1.59 23.10
CA TYR A 106 -33.28 -0.70 21.94
C TYR A 106 -31.80 -0.45 21.56
N ALA A 107 -30.92 -0.20 22.53
CA ALA A 107 -29.50 -0.04 22.24
C ALA A 107 -28.84 -1.32 21.69
N THR A 108 -29.30 -2.50 22.13
CA THR A 108 -28.79 -3.80 21.66
C THR A 108 -29.32 -4.14 20.26
N GLU A 109 -30.58 -3.79 19.97
CA GLU A 109 -31.22 -3.84 18.64
C GLU A 109 -30.44 -2.98 17.63
N VAL A 110 -30.16 -1.72 18.01
CA VAL A 110 -29.54 -0.69 17.16
C VAL A 110 -28.00 -0.77 17.16
N GLY A 111 -27.38 -1.56 18.04
CA GLY A 111 -25.94 -1.85 17.99
C GLY A 111 -25.03 -0.84 18.71
N PHE A 112 -25.49 -0.26 19.82
CA PHE A 112 -24.67 0.53 20.76
C PHE A 112 -24.80 0.03 22.21
N ARG A 113 -24.19 0.72 23.19
CA ARG A 113 -24.31 0.40 24.61
C ARG A 113 -24.78 1.61 25.41
N VAL A 114 -25.63 1.40 26.40
CA VAL A 114 -26.12 2.45 27.30
C VAL A 114 -25.13 2.73 28.43
N ARG A 115 -25.07 3.98 28.88
CA ARG A 115 -24.39 4.45 30.09
C ARG A 115 -25.29 5.45 30.81
N VAL A 116 -25.41 5.34 32.14
CA VAL A 116 -26.06 6.41 32.92
C VAL A 116 -25.14 7.64 32.90
N LYS A 117 -25.69 8.80 32.51
CA LYS A 117 -25.00 10.10 32.49
C LYS A 117 -25.12 10.77 33.84
N ASN A 118 -26.36 11.01 34.26
CA ASN A 118 -26.77 11.58 35.56
C ASN A 118 -27.98 10.80 36.09
N SER A 119 -28.16 10.80 37.40
CA SER A 119 -29.41 10.42 38.07
C SER A 119 -29.63 11.32 39.29
N TRP A 120 -30.87 11.74 39.51
CA TRP A 120 -31.24 12.65 40.61
C TRP A 120 -32.12 11.92 41.62
N PHE A 121 -31.85 12.13 42.91
CA PHE A 121 -32.48 11.42 44.02
C PHE A 121 -33.23 12.39 44.93
N LYS A 122 -34.39 11.97 45.46
CA LYS A 122 -35.17 12.77 46.42
C LYS A 122 -34.39 12.87 47.74
N ARG A 123 -34.24 14.09 48.27
CA ARG A 123 -33.39 14.43 49.43
C ARG A 123 -33.65 13.64 50.73
N ARG A 124 -34.81 12.97 50.88
CA ARG A 124 -35.18 12.23 52.09
C ARG A 124 -35.37 10.71 51.93
N SER A 125 -35.67 10.20 50.73
CA SER A 125 -36.05 8.78 50.53
C SER A 125 -35.01 7.91 49.80
N LYS A 126 -33.92 8.48 49.28
CA LYS A 126 -32.98 7.81 48.34
C LYS A 126 -33.64 7.26 47.05
N GLU A 127 -34.90 7.57 46.78
CA GLU A 127 -35.56 7.24 45.52
C GLU A 127 -35.02 8.12 44.38
N LYS A 128 -34.83 7.54 43.19
CA LYS A 128 -34.57 8.31 41.97
C LYS A 128 -35.86 9.08 41.60
N TYR A 129 -35.74 10.29 41.07
CA TYR A 129 -36.86 11.03 40.46
C TYR A 129 -36.53 11.57 39.05
N GLY A 130 -35.31 11.38 38.58
CA GLY A 130 -34.93 11.64 37.19
C GLY A 130 -33.62 10.96 36.81
N ALA A 131 -33.41 10.74 35.51
CA ALA A 131 -32.17 10.21 34.98
C ALA A 131 -31.93 10.65 33.53
N VAL A 132 -30.67 10.58 33.10
CA VAL A 132 -30.29 10.63 31.69
C VAL A 132 -29.49 9.37 31.36
N LEU A 133 -29.95 8.63 30.34
CA LEU A 133 -29.28 7.47 29.77
C LEU A 133 -28.70 7.89 28.43
N CYS A 134 -27.43 7.62 28.16
CA CYS A 134 -26.77 8.02 26.92
C CYS A 134 -26.00 6.86 26.29
N CYS A 135 -25.59 7.02 25.04
CA CYS A 135 -24.60 6.11 24.45
C CYS A 135 -23.31 6.08 25.30
N SER A 136 -22.65 4.92 25.39
CA SER A 136 -21.33 4.76 26.00
C SER A 136 -20.31 5.76 25.44
N SER A 137 -20.48 6.10 24.15
CA SER A 137 -19.67 7.02 23.37
C SER A 137 -19.89 8.51 23.71
N GLN A 138 -20.84 8.85 24.58
CA GLN A 138 -21.17 10.25 24.89
C GLN A 138 -20.13 10.93 25.80
N GLY A 139 -19.81 12.18 25.43
CA GLY A 139 -18.91 13.10 26.11
C GLY A 139 -17.48 13.02 25.61
N PHE A 140 -16.60 13.82 26.20
CA PHE A 140 -15.15 13.79 25.99
C PHE A 140 -14.46 13.69 27.37
N LYS A 141 -13.30 13.03 27.46
CA LYS A 141 -12.53 13.02 28.71
C LYS A 141 -11.87 14.39 28.90
N ARG A 142 -12.07 15.03 30.06
CA ARG A 142 -11.25 16.20 30.43
C ARG A 142 -9.85 15.72 30.82
N ILE A 143 -8.83 16.43 30.36
CA ILE A 143 -7.44 16.14 30.69
C ILE A 143 -7.21 16.59 32.14
N ASN A 144 -7.10 15.61 33.03
CA ASN A 144 -6.31 15.63 34.26
C ASN A 144 -6.00 14.19 34.67
N ASP A 145 -4.91 14.07 35.41
CA ASP A 145 -4.34 12.87 36.05
C ASP A 145 -3.88 11.71 35.16
N VAL A 146 -2.75 11.15 35.60
CA VAL A 146 -1.85 10.23 34.88
C VAL A 146 -2.19 8.77 35.25
N ASN A 147 -1.55 7.80 34.59
CA ASN A 147 -1.53 6.37 34.96
C ASN A 147 -2.85 5.57 34.79
N ARG A 148 -3.26 5.36 33.54
CA ARG A 148 -3.48 4.01 32.95
C ARG A 148 -3.98 4.09 31.51
N VAL A 149 -3.27 3.43 30.58
CA VAL A 149 -3.70 3.34 29.17
C VAL A 149 -4.88 2.39 29.05
N ARG A 150 -6.05 2.90 28.65
CA ARG A 150 -7.24 2.11 28.33
C ARG A 150 -7.93 2.77 27.14
N LYS A 151 -8.31 2.00 26.11
CA LYS A 151 -8.82 2.51 24.83
C LYS A 151 -9.94 3.55 25.06
N GLU A 152 -9.76 4.75 24.50
CA GLU A 152 -10.74 5.82 24.61
C GLU A 152 -12.01 5.43 23.83
N THR A 153 -13.14 5.46 24.53
CA THR A 153 -14.43 4.92 24.04
C THR A 153 -15.48 6.01 23.86
N ARG A 154 -15.08 7.30 23.90
CA ARG A 154 -15.99 8.45 23.90
C ARG A 154 -15.69 9.41 22.76
N THR A 155 -16.68 9.62 21.89
CA THR A 155 -16.62 10.41 20.65
C THR A 155 -17.42 11.71 20.73
N GLY A 156 -17.95 12.07 21.90
CA GLY A 156 -18.91 13.17 22.04
C GLY A 156 -20.34 12.85 21.59
N CYS A 157 -20.66 11.57 21.35
CA CYS A 157 -21.94 11.12 20.78
C CYS A 157 -23.18 11.76 21.42
N PRO A 158 -24.09 12.40 20.65
CA PRO A 158 -25.25 13.09 21.22
C PRO A 158 -26.34 12.14 21.73
N ALA A 159 -26.51 10.96 21.13
CA ALA A 159 -27.53 9.97 21.50
C ALA A 159 -27.77 9.79 23.02
N MET A 160 -28.97 10.15 23.48
CA MET A 160 -29.42 10.03 24.87
C MET A 160 -30.95 10.12 25.00
N ILE A 161 -31.49 9.59 26.10
CA ILE A 161 -32.84 9.87 26.60
C ILE A 161 -32.81 10.45 28.01
N ARG A 162 -33.70 11.41 28.30
CA ARG A 162 -33.94 11.96 29.64
C ARG A 162 -35.31 11.50 30.12
N MET A 163 -35.37 11.01 31.35
CA MET A 163 -36.59 10.53 31.99
C MET A 163 -36.77 11.18 33.36
N ARG A 164 -38.02 11.42 33.76
CA ARG A 164 -38.40 12.02 35.04
C ARG A 164 -39.62 11.29 35.62
N GLN A 165 -39.62 11.09 36.93
CA GLN A 165 -40.82 10.66 37.65
C GLN A 165 -41.83 11.82 37.64
N VAL A 166 -43.00 11.62 37.03
CA VAL A 166 -44.06 12.64 36.92
C VAL A 166 -44.98 12.50 38.13
N ASP A 167 -45.67 11.38 38.21
CA ASP A 167 -46.46 10.96 39.37
C ASP A 167 -45.66 9.96 40.21
N SER A 168 -46.00 9.80 41.50
CA SER A 168 -45.18 9.07 42.48
C SER A 168 -44.91 7.58 42.19
N LYS A 169 -45.47 7.02 41.12
CA LYS A 169 -45.23 5.66 40.60
C LYS A 169 -45.01 5.57 39.08
N ARG A 170 -44.76 6.67 38.35
CA ARG A 170 -44.58 6.63 36.88
C ARG A 170 -43.42 7.49 36.37
N TRP A 171 -42.68 6.93 35.42
CA TRP A 171 -41.51 7.52 34.77
C TRP A 171 -41.81 7.87 33.31
N ARG A 172 -41.79 9.16 32.97
CA ARG A 172 -42.01 9.63 31.59
C ARG A 172 -40.71 10.05 30.92
N VAL A 173 -40.55 9.73 29.64
CA VAL A 173 -39.46 10.25 28.78
C VAL A 173 -39.78 11.69 28.37
N VAL A 174 -38.83 12.60 28.61
CA VAL A 174 -38.99 14.07 28.47
C VAL A 174 -38.17 14.63 27.31
N GLU A 175 -37.09 13.96 26.92
CA GLU A 175 -36.17 14.39 25.86
C GLU A 175 -35.55 13.13 25.24
N VAL A 176 -35.46 13.10 23.93
CA VAL A 176 -34.81 12.03 23.16
C VAL A 176 -33.92 12.67 22.11
N MET A 177 -32.70 12.14 21.96
CA MET A 177 -31.89 12.29 20.75
C MET A 177 -31.39 10.90 20.37
N LEU A 178 -31.65 10.47 19.12
CA LEU A 178 -31.25 9.14 18.62
C LEU A 178 -29.99 9.19 17.74
N ASP A 179 -29.49 10.38 17.42
CA ASP A 179 -28.36 10.54 16.49
C ASP A 179 -27.03 10.04 17.05
N HIS A 180 -26.35 9.19 16.27
CA HIS A 180 -25.02 8.70 16.58
C HIS A 180 -23.97 9.32 15.66
N ASN A 181 -22.93 9.91 16.24
CA ASN A 181 -21.78 10.44 15.51
C ASN A 181 -20.69 9.38 15.22
N HIS A 182 -21.06 8.10 15.29
CA HIS A 182 -20.21 6.95 15.06
C HIS A 182 -21.04 5.83 14.43
N LEU A 183 -20.38 4.91 13.72
CA LEU A 183 -21.05 3.74 13.17
C LEU A 183 -21.69 2.88 14.27
N LEU A 184 -22.85 2.32 13.93
CA LEU A 184 -23.64 1.42 14.75
C LEU A 184 -23.38 -0.03 14.31
N GLY A 185 -23.38 -0.96 15.26
CA GLY A 185 -22.91 -2.32 15.02
C GLY A 185 -23.92 -3.21 14.29
N CYS A 186 -23.68 -3.49 13.00
CA CYS A 186 -24.42 -4.55 12.29
C CYS A 186 -24.36 -5.88 13.04
N LYS A 187 -25.51 -6.55 13.15
CA LYS A 187 -25.71 -7.74 13.99
C LYS A 187 -24.94 -8.96 13.49
N LEU A 188 -23.76 -9.19 14.05
CA LEU A 188 -23.10 -10.51 14.10
C LEU A 188 -23.02 -10.94 15.56
N TYR A 189 -23.80 -11.97 15.92
CA TYR A 189 -23.93 -12.43 17.30
C TYR A 189 -22.59 -12.95 17.87
N LYS A 190 -22.11 -12.31 18.94
CA LYS A 190 -21.28 -12.96 19.96
C LYS A 190 -21.79 -12.56 21.34
N SER A 191 -22.36 -13.52 22.06
CA SER A 191 -22.92 -13.32 23.39
C SER A 191 -21.83 -13.04 24.44
N VAL A 192 -22.24 -12.44 25.56
CA VAL A 192 -21.33 -11.99 26.62
C VAL A 192 -20.87 -13.17 27.48
N LYS A 193 -19.54 -13.34 27.65
CA LYS A 193 -18.99 -14.17 28.72
C LYS A 193 -19.48 -13.67 30.08
N ARG A 194 -20.27 -14.48 30.79
CA ARG A 194 -20.41 -14.41 32.24
C ARG A 194 -19.90 -15.68 32.90
N THR A 195 -19.63 -15.59 34.19
CA THR A 195 -18.67 -16.43 34.92
C THR A 195 -19.27 -17.68 35.52
N GLY A 196 -18.58 -18.81 35.33
CA GLY A 196 -18.50 -19.91 36.32
C GLY A 196 -19.70 -20.84 36.45
N THR A 197 -19.65 -21.99 35.77
CA THR A 197 -19.62 -23.36 36.37
C THR A 197 -19.45 -24.39 35.23
N LYS A 198 -18.76 -25.51 35.48
CA LYS A 198 -18.54 -26.57 34.46
C LYS A 198 -19.67 -27.60 34.47
N ARG A 199 -20.23 -27.93 33.29
CA ARG A 199 -20.77 -29.26 32.95
C ARG A 199 -20.39 -29.61 31.50
N LYS A 200 -20.26 -30.91 31.18
CA LYS A 200 -19.96 -31.44 29.84
C LYS A 200 -21.24 -31.90 29.14
N CYS A 201 -21.33 -31.68 27.82
CA CYS A 201 -21.76 -32.68 26.81
C CYS A 201 -21.36 -32.12 25.42
N VAL A 202 -20.54 -32.85 24.65
CA VAL A 202 -20.90 -33.82 23.58
C VAL A 202 -21.20 -33.13 22.23
N SER A 203 -20.77 -33.75 21.14
CA SER A 203 -20.50 -33.12 19.83
C SER A 203 -21.33 -33.69 18.69
N SER A 204 -21.74 -32.83 17.75
CA SER A 204 -22.04 -33.17 16.35
C SER A 204 -21.84 -31.94 15.46
N PRO A 205 -21.40 -32.05 14.18
CA PRO A 205 -20.93 -30.91 13.39
C PRO A 205 -21.95 -30.42 12.33
N VAL A 206 -21.69 -29.25 11.72
CA VAL A 206 -21.59 -29.05 10.25
C VAL A 206 -21.19 -27.60 9.93
N SER A 207 -20.34 -27.43 8.90
CA SER A 207 -20.03 -26.20 8.14
C SER A 207 -19.80 -24.87 8.88
N ASP A 208 -18.55 -24.37 8.89
CA ASP A 208 -18.29 -22.94 9.13
C ASP A 208 -17.12 -22.44 8.26
N ALA A 209 -17.44 -21.68 7.21
CA ALA A 209 -16.49 -21.21 6.20
C ALA A 209 -15.72 -19.96 6.69
N LYS A 210 -14.64 -20.19 7.44
CA LYS A 210 -13.79 -19.14 8.05
C LYS A 210 -13.37 -18.06 7.04
N THR A 211 -14.02 -16.89 7.11
CA THR A 211 -13.69 -15.71 6.31
C THR A 211 -12.36 -15.10 6.75
N ILE A 212 -11.40 -14.97 5.83
CA ILE A 212 -10.09 -14.39 6.13
C ILE A 212 -10.25 -12.89 6.42
N LYS A 213 -9.75 -12.43 7.59
CA LYS A 213 -9.83 -11.03 8.00
C LYS A 213 -8.55 -10.27 7.65
N LEU A 214 -8.69 -9.22 6.85
CA LEU A 214 -7.61 -8.28 6.53
C LEU A 214 -7.30 -7.37 7.74
N TYR A 215 -6.29 -7.72 8.53
CA TYR A 215 -5.78 -6.86 9.60
C TYR A 215 -4.60 -6.01 9.12
N ARG A 216 -4.70 -4.68 9.26
CA ARG A 216 -3.51 -3.81 9.31
C ARG A 216 -2.90 -3.95 10.70
N ALA A 217 -1.60 -4.26 10.76
CA ALA A 217 -0.89 -4.54 12.00
C ALA A 217 -1.00 -3.40 13.04
N HIS A 218 -1.12 -3.77 14.32
CA HIS A 218 -0.84 -2.84 15.42
C HIS A 218 0.68 -2.65 15.57
N VAL A 219 1.08 -1.49 16.07
CA VAL A 219 2.48 -1.20 16.41
C VAL A 219 2.90 -2.07 17.59
N ILE A 220 4.02 -2.77 17.46
CA ILE A 220 4.68 -3.48 18.56
C ILE A 220 5.56 -2.46 19.30
N ASP A 221 5.09 -1.97 20.44
CA ASP A 221 5.84 -1.05 21.29
C ASP A 221 7.06 -1.75 21.95
N ASN A 222 8.24 -1.13 21.85
CA ASN A 222 9.51 -1.78 22.16
C ASN A 222 10.09 -1.41 23.53
N GLY A 223 9.28 -1.58 24.58
CA GLY A 223 9.70 -1.69 25.99
C GLY A 223 10.09 -0.39 26.70
N ASN A 224 10.01 -0.41 28.04
CA ASN A 224 10.64 0.58 28.91
C ASN A 224 10.97 -0.01 30.30
N ASN A 225 11.85 0.64 31.06
CA ASN A 225 12.58 0.02 32.18
C ASN A 225 11.75 -0.21 33.46
N VAL A 226 12.17 -1.22 34.24
CA VAL A 226 12.01 -1.31 35.70
C VAL A 226 13.40 -1.56 36.31
N ASN A 227 13.64 -1.08 37.53
CA ASN A 227 14.98 -0.85 38.09
C ASN A 227 15.89 -2.10 38.22
N PRO A 228 17.22 -1.91 38.16
CA PRO A 228 18.17 -2.91 38.63
C PRO A 228 18.16 -3.00 40.17
N ASN A 229 17.87 -4.19 40.71
CA ASN A 229 18.49 -4.79 41.92
C ASN A 229 17.62 -5.92 42.52
N SER A 230 17.66 -7.09 41.89
CA SER A 230 17.81 -8.36 42.62
C SER A 230 18.35 -9.40 41.63
N THR A 231 19.39 -10.13 42.02
CA THR A 231 20.21 -10.89 41.06
C THR A 231 20.14 -12.38 41.35
N LEU A 232 19.46 -13.14 40.48
CA LEU A 232 19.82 -14.54 40.28
C LEU A 232 19.56 -14.99 38.83
N ASN A 233 20.63 -14.94 38.02
CA ASN A 233 20.65 -15.58 36.72
C ASN A 233 20.62 -17.11 36.88
N LYS A 234 19.80 -17.82 36.08
CA LYS A 234 20.28 -18.99 35.33
C LYS A 234 19.32 -19.50 34.24
N LYS A 235 19.95 -19.94 33.15
CA LYS A 235 19.46 -20.85 32.09
C LYS A 235 18.24 -20.41 31.26
N PHE A 236 18.55 -19.80 30.11
CA PHE A 236 17.97 -20.26 28.86
C PHE A 236 18.13 -21.78 28.75
N GLN A 237 17.07 -22.54 28.49
CA GLN A 237 17.15 -23.78 27.72
C GLN A 237 15.78 -24.18 27.14
N ASN A 238 15.85 -24.79 25.97
CA ASN A 238 14.74 -25.04 25.06
C ASN A 238 13.58 -25.83 25.69
N SER A 239 12.38 -25.25 25.65
CA SER A 239 11.11 -25.99 25.51
C SER A 239 10.52 -25.66 24.14
N ALA A 240 9.89 -26.64 23.48
CA ALA A 240 9.38 -26.45 22.11
C ALA A 240 8.38 -25.28 22.04
N GLY A 241 8.58 -24.39 21.07
CA GLY A 241 7.69 -23.24 20.86
C GLY A 241 6.27 -23.69 20.47
N SER A 242 5.28 -22.87 20.83
CA SER A 242 3.91 -23.08 20.35
C SER A 242 3.89 -23.07 18.81
N PRO A 243 3.26 -24.04 18.14
CA PRO A 243 3.37 -24.27 16.69
C PRO A 243 2.58 -23.26 15.82
N ASP A 244 2.43 -22.05 16.32
CA ASP A 244 1.37 -21.10 15.98
C ASP A 244 1.86 -19.64 16.11
N LEU A 245 3.17 -19.43 16.10
CA LEU A 245 3.85 -18.12 16.18
C LEU A 245 5.11 -18.09 15.30
N LEU A 246 5.39 -16.94 14.68
CA LEU A 246 6.63 -16.75 13.91
C LEU A 246 7.82 -16.52 14.85
N SER A 247 8.86 -17.36 14.73
CA SER A 247 10.09 -17.29 15.54
C SER A 247 10.97 -16.07 15.19
N LEU A 248 10.61 -14.89 15.71
CA LEU A 248 11.32 -13.64 15.46
C LEU A 248 12.25 -13.22 16.61
N LYS A 249 13.46 -12.74 16.30
CA LYS A 249 14.36 -12.13 17.29
C LYS A 249 13.96 -10.67 17.55
N ARG A 250 14.55 -10.06 18.60
CA ARG A 250 14.18 -8.68 19.01
C ARG A 250 14.44 -7.67 17.88
N GLY A 251 13.37 -6.99 17.48
CA GLY A 251 13.39 -5.98 16.40
C GLY A 251 13.28 -6.54 14.98
N ASP A 252 13.11 -7.84 14.79
CA ASP A 252 12.94 -8.43 13.45
C ASP A 252 11.56 -8.09 12.86
N SER A 253 10.50 -8.07 13.67
CA SER A 253 9.17 -7.60 13.24
C SER A 253 9.19 -6.15 12.74
N ALA A 254 9.96 -5.28 13.40
CA ALA A 254 10.18 -3.91 12.96
C ALA A 254 11.00 -3.84 11.65
N ALA A 255 11.95 -4.76 11.44
CA ALA A 255 12.70 -4.85 10.19
C ALA A 255 11.80 -5.26 9.01
N ILE A 256 10.95 -6.28 9.17
CA ILE A 256 9.95 -6.68 8.15
C ILE A 256 9.05 -5.49 7.80
N TYR A 257 8.49 -4.82 8.81
CA TYR A 257 7.59 -3.68 8.61
C TYR A 257 8.29 -2.51 7.90
N ASN A 258 9.50 -2.13 8.34
CA ASN A 258 10.27 -1.07 7.70
C ASN A 258 10.66 -1.41 6.25
N TYR A 259 11.02 -2.66 5.97
CA TYR A 259 11.32 -3.13 4.62
C TYR A 259 10.09 -3.07 3.70
N PHE A 260 8.93 -3.56 4.14
CA PHE A 260 7.70 -3.48 3.34
C PHE A 260 7.18 -2.05 3.18
N CYS A 261 7.35 -1.17 4.19
CA CYS A 261 7.07 0.25 4.03
C CYS A 261 8.03 0.92 3.02
N ARG A 262 9.33 0.60 3.04
CA ARG A 262 10.28 1.04 1.99
C ARG A 262 9.81 0.57 0.62
N MET A 263 9.51 -0.73 0.48
CA MET A 263 9.19 -1.33 -0.81
C MET A 263 7.84 -0.89 -1.38
N GLN A 264 6.83 -0.63 -0.53
CA GLN A 264 5.54 -0.07 -0.96
C GLN A 264 5.62 1.42 -1.33
N LEU A 265 6.64 2.16 -0.84
CA LEU A 265 6.91 3.54 -1.24
C LEU A 265 7.72 3.64 -2.55
N THR A 266 8.65 2.70 -2.80
CA THR A 266 9.44 2.66 -4.05
C THR A 266 8.71 1.94 -5.19
N ASN A 267 7.94 0.89 -4.88
CA ASN A 267 7.19 0.09 -5.82
C ASN A 267 5.69 0.06 -5.43
N PRO A 268 4.85 0.91 -6.03
CA PRO A 268 3.41 0.98 -5.72
C PRO A 268 2.62 -0.32 -5.99
N ASN A 269 3.23 -1.29 -6.69
CA ASN A 269 2.63 -2.59 -6.97
C ASN A 269 3.11 -3.71 -6.04
N PHE A 270 4.07 -3.44 -5.15
CA PHE A 270 4.46 -4.37 -4.10
C PHE A 270 3.27 -4.67 -3.19
N PHE A 271 2.90 -5.94 -3.12
CA PHE A 271 1.85 -6.44 -2.24
C PHE A 271 2.47 -7.22 -1.08
N TYR A 272 1.97 -7.00 0.13
CA TYR A 272 2.25 -7.85 1.27
C TYR A 272 1.00 -8.01 2.14
N LEU A 273 0.96 -9.10 2.90
CA LEU A 273 -0.04 -9.34 3.94
C LEU A 273 0.63 -9.94 5.18
N MET A 274 0.14 -9.55 6.35
CA MET A 274 0.56 -10.07 7.65
C MET A 274 -0.64 -10.71 8.35
N ASP A 275 -0.48 -11.95 8.80
CA ASP A 275 -1.42 -12.68 9.64
C ASP A 275 -0.99 -12.57 11.10
N VAL A 276 -1.93 -12.20 11.98
CA VAL A 276 -1.68 -11.99 13.41
C VAL A 276 -2.72 -12.75 14.24
N ASN A 277 -2.29 -13.31 15.38
CA ASN A 277 -3.21 -13.97 16.30
C ASN A 277 -4.08 -12.96 17.08
N ASP A 278 -5.04 -13.46 17.87
CA ASP A 278 -5.93 -12.61 18.69
C ASP A 278 -5.15 -11.82 19.77
N GLU A 279 -3.94 -12.29 20.11
CA GLU A 279 -2.96 -11.67 21.00
C GLU A 279 -2.11 -10.57 20.31
N GLY A 280 -2.22 -10.40 18.98
CA GLY A 280 -1.51 -9.38 18.19
C GLY A 280 -0.07 -9.75 17.76
N GLN A 281 0.34 -11.00 17.95
CA GLN A 281 1.63 -11.55 17.55
C GLN A 281 1.60 -12.03 16.09
N LEU A 282 2.73 -11.92 15.38
CA LEU A 282 2.82 -12.30 13.97
C LEU A 282 2.88 -13.84 13.81
N ARG A 283 1.99 -14.39 12.98
CA ARG A 283 1.97 -15.80 12.59
C ARG A 283 2.61 -16.03 11.23
N ASN A 284 2.03 -15.44 10.21
CA ASN A 284 2.37 -15.68 8.81
C ASN A 284 2.55 -14.36 8.07
N VAL A 285 3.39 -14.37 7.04
CA VAL A 285 3.68 -13.23 6.18
C VAL A 285 3.67 -13.71 4.73
N PHE A 286 3.13 -12.90 3.84
CA PHE A 286 3.15 -13.11 2.39
C PHE A 286 3.61 -11.83 1.70
N TRP A 287 4.41 -11.93 0.64
CA TRP A 287 4.66 -10.80 -0.26
C TRP A 287 5.00 -11.23 -1.69
N ALA A 288 4.65 -10.35 -2.63
CA ALA A 288 4.99 -10.42 -4.04
C ALA A 288 5.27 -9.00 -4.56
N ASP A 289 6.33 -8.84 -5.36
CA ASP A 289 6.62 -7.56 -6.01
C ASP A 289 5.88 -7.39 -7.34
N ALA A 290 6.05 -6.24 -7.99
CA ALA A 290 5.41 -5.96 -9.26
C ALA A 290 5.77 -6.95 -10.38
N PHE A 291 7.03 -7.38 -10.43
CA PHE A 291 7.53 -8.26 -11.48
C PHE A 291 7.02 -9.69 -11.26
N SER A 292 7.14 -10.21 -10.04
CA SER A 292 6.60 -11.52 -9.63
C SER A 292 5.10 -11.68 -9.93
N LYS A 293 4.30 -10.61 -9.76
CA LYS A 293 2.88 -10.59 -10.15
C LYS A 293 2.67 -10.79 -11.65
N VAL A 294 3.40 -10.04 -12.49
CA VAL A 294 3.36 -10.18 -13.95
C VAL A 294 3.88 -11.56 -14.36
N SER A 295 4.96 -12.05 -13.74
CA SER A 295 5.54 -13.36 -14.00
C SER A 295 4.59 -14.53 -13.74
N CYS A 296 3.68 -14.48 -12.74
CA CYS A 296 2.68 -15.56 -12.60
C CYS A 296 1.67 -15.56 -13.76
N SER A 297 1.39 -14.41 -14.38
CA SER A 297 0.52 -14.36 -15.56
C SER A 297 1.16 -14.93 -16.83
N TYR A 298 2.50 -15.09 -16.88
CA TYR A 298 3.20 -15.78 -17.97
C TYR A 298 3.62 -17.22 -17.63
N PHE A 299 3.96 -17.48 -16.37
CA PHE A 299 4.74 -18.66 -15.93
C PHE A 299 4.15 -19.36 -14.69
N GLY A 300 2.88 -19.08 -14.34
CA GLY A 300 2.18 -19.60 -13.16
C GLY A 300 1.34 -20.86 -13.36
N ASP A 301 1.43 -21.48 -14.52
CA ASP A 301 0.83 -22.77 -14.90
C ASP A 301 1.56 -23.97 -14.27
N VAL A 302 2.89 -23.90 -14.16
CA VAL A 302 3.70 -24.90 -13.45
C VAL A 302 4.55 -24.18 -12.41
N ILE A 303 4.31 -24.49 -11.13
CA ILE A 303 5.03 -23.86 -10.02
C ILE A 303 5.77 -24.90 -9.16
N PHE A 304 6.93 -24.51 -8.65
CA PHE A 304 7.62 -25.18 -7.55
C PHE A 304 7.37 -24.42 -6.24
N ILE A 305 7.06 -25.15 -5.17
CA ILE A 305 6.94 -24.59 -3.82
C ILE A 305 8.08 -25.15 -2.96
N ASP A 306 9.08 -24.31 -2.71
CA ASP A 306 10.19 -24.62 -1.81
C ASP A 306 9.78 -24.30 -0.37
N ASN A 307 9.71 -25.33 0.48
CA ASN A 307 9.56 -25.21 1.93
C ASN A 307 10.76 -25.74 2.73
N SER A 308 11.88 -26.08 2.09
CA SER A 308 13.06 -26.66 2.74
C SER A 308 13.64 -25.78 3.86
N ASN A 309 13.38 -24.46 3.84
CA ASN A 309 13.84 -23.52 4.87
C ASN A 309 12.97 -23.50 6.16
N ILE A 310 11.73 -24.00 6.16
CA ILE A 310 10.89 -23.99 7.39
C ILE A 310 11.36 -25.02 8.43
N SER A 311 12.01 -26.11 7.99
CA SER A 311 12.23 -27.35 8.74
C SER A 311 13.17 -27.31 9.98
N GLY A 312 13.24 -26.18 10.70
CA GLY A 312 14.05 -25.97 11.90
C GLY A 312 15.56 -25.87 11.64
N LYS A 313 16.01 -26.09 10.40
CA LYS A 313 17.43 -26.06 9.99
C LYS A 313 17.95 -24.65 9.65
N PHE A 314 17.10 -23.61 9.64
CA PHE A 314 17.43 -22.22 9.26
C PHE A 314 16.81 -21.21 10.25
N GLU A 315 17.41 -20.03 10.39
CA GLU A 315 16.83 -18.93 11.22
C GLU A 315 15.56 -18.29 10.62
N ILE A 316 15.24 -18.57 9.36
CA ILE A 316 14.18 -17.92 8.60
C ILE A 316 13.26 -18.99 8.00
N PRO A 317 11.99 -19.10 8.44
CA PRO A 317 11.04 -20.10 7.94
C PRO A 317 10.41 -19.66 6.61
N LEU A 318 11.25 -19.57 5.58
CA LEU A 318 10.89 -19.08 4.25
C LEU A 318 10.20 -20.17 3.40
N VAL A 319 9.06 -19.81 2.82
CA VAL A 319 8.49 -20.48 1.64
C VAL A 319 8.76 -19.60 0.42
N THR A 320 9.14 -20.21 -0.70
CA THR A 320 9.16 -19.53 -2.00
C THR A 320 8.26 -20.25 -2.99
N LEU A 321 7.52 -19.49 -3.78
CA LEU A 321 6.77 -20.00 -4.93
C LEU A 321 7.50 -19.51 -6.18
N THR A 322 8.01 -20.44 -6.98
CA THR A 322 8.81 -20.15 -8.17
C THR A 322 8.20 -20.81 -9.40
N GLY A 323 8.49 -20.25 -10.56
CA GLY A 323 8.18 -20.83 -11.86
C GLY A 323 9.44 -20.88 -12.72
N VAL A 324 9.26 -21.18 -14.01
CA VAL A 324 10.34 -21.21 -15.00
C VAL A 324 10.01 -20.24 -16.13
N ASN A 325 10.87 -19.23 -16.33
CA ASN A 325 10.73 -18.26 -17.41
C ASN A 325 11.04 -18.87 -18.79
N HIS A 326 10.83 -18.11 -19.86
CA HIS A 326 10.99 -18.53 -21.26
C HIS A 326 12.44 -18.89 -21.67
N HIS A 327 13.45 -18.60 -20.85
CA HIS A 327 14.84 -19.09 -21.02
C HIS A 327 15.09 -20.44 -20.30
N GLY A 328 14.08 -20.96 -19.59
CA GLY A 328 14.24 -22.15 -18.76
C GLY A 328 14.98 -21.88 -17.45
N GLN A 329 14.86 -20.68 -16.89
CA GLN A 329 15.53 -20.23 -15.67
C GLN A 329 14.51 -20.04 -14.53
N THR A 330 14.89 -20.32 -13.27
CA THR A 330 14.04 -20.15 -12.09
C THR A 330 13.65 -18.68 -11.88
N THR A 331 12.36 -18.37 -11.89
CA THR A 331 11.81 -17.02 -11.64
C THR A 331 10.94 -16.99 -10.38
N LEU A 332 10.98 -15.91 -9.60
CA LEU A 332 10.24 -15.79 -8.34
C LEU A 332 8.83 -15.28 -8.59
N LEU A 333 7.84 -15.97 -8.03
CA LEU A 333 6.42 -15.64 -8.15
C LEU A 333 5.86 -15.12 -6.81
N SER A 334 6.32 -15.61 -5.65
CA SER A 334 6.19 -14.95 -4.33
C SER A 334 7.08 -15.56 -3.25
N CYS A 335 7.09 -14.91 -2.08
CA CYS A 335 7.61 -15.48 -0.84
C CYS A 335 6.58 -15.40 0.31
N GLY A 336 6.77 -16.24 1.31
CA GLY A 336 6.12 -16.12 2.61
C GLY A 336 7.02 -16.54 3.77
N LEU A 337 6.73 -16.05 4.97
CA LEU A 337 7.30 -16.55 6.23
C LEU A 337 6.16 -17.20 7.00
N LEU A 338 6.30 -18.48 7.39
CA LEU A 338 5.25 -19.21 8.10
C LEU A 338 5.66 -19.55 9.54
N ALA A 339 4.70 -19.58 10.46
CA ALA A 339 4.92 -19.98 11.85
C ALA A 339 5.48 -21.41 11.98
N GLY A 340 5.10 -22.30 11.07
CA GLY A 340 5.59 -23.68 10.99
C GLY A 340 4.94 -24.43 9.82
N GLU A 341 5.28 -25.71 9.68
CA GLU A 341 4.72 -26.60 8.65
C GLU A 341 3.31 -27.10 9.06
N THR A 342 2.33 -26.20 9.18
CA THR A 342 0.93 -26.52 9.53
C THR A 342 0.01 -26.43 8.33
N VAL A 343 -1.09 -27.19 8.34
CA VAL A 343 -2.11 -27.15 7.26
C VAL A 343 -2.68 -25.74 7.16
N GLU A 344 -2.93 -25.11 8.30
CA GLU A 344 -3.48 -23.77 8.45
C GLU A 344 -2.59 -22.69 7.82
N SER A 345 -1.27 -22.71 8.11
CA SER A 345 -0.32 -21.75 7.55
C SER A 345 -0.14 -21.91 6.05
N TYR A 346 -0.06 -23.14 5.53
CA TYR A 346 -0.01 -23.37 4.08
C TYR A 346 -1.34 -23.03 3.39
N HIS A 347 -2.49 -23.40 3.95
CA HIS A 347 -3.80 -23.05 3.40
C HIS A 347 -4.04 -21.54 3.39
N TRP A 348 -3.57 -20.81 4.40
CA TRP A 348 -3.54 -19.35 4.40
C TRP A 348 -2.68 -18.82 3.24
N LEU A 349 -1.42 -19.27 3.14
CA LEU A 349 -0.48 -18.84 2.11
C LEU A 349 -1.05 -19.04 0.69
N LEU A 350 -1.60 -20.23 0.43
CA LEU A 350 -2.16 -20.62 -0.87
C LEU A 350 -3.47 -19.88 -1.20
N LYS A 351 -4.30 -19.52 -0.22
CA LYS A 351 -5.48 -18.67 -0.45
C LYS A 351 -5.12 -17.21 -0.69
N VAL A 352 -4.11 -16.68 0.00
CA VAL A 352 -3.58 -15.33 -0.27
C VAL A 352 -2.94 -15.30 -1.67
N TRP A 353 -2.18 -16.32 -2.03
CA TRP A 353 -1.62 -16.52 -3.37
C TRP A 353 -2.69 -16.47 -4.46
N LEU A 354 -3.70 -17.34 -4.39
CA LEU A 354 -4.80 -17.38 -5.36
C LEU A 354 -5.56 -16.04 -5.44
N GLY A 355 -5.85 -15.42 -4.29
CA GLY A 355 -6.60 -14.15 -4.24
C GLY A 355 -5.84 -12.93 -4.77
N VAL A 356 -4.52 -12.88 -4.60
CA VAL A 356 -3.67 -11.76 -5.07
C VAL A 356 -3.33 -11.89 -6.54
N MET A 357 -3.02 -13.11 -6.98
CA MET A 357 -2.40 -13.34 -8.28
C MET A 357 -3.39 -13.74 -9.37
N LYS A 358 -4.54 -14.31 -8.99
CA LYS A 358 -5.57 -14.86 -9.88
C LYS A 358 -5.09 -15.97 -10.84
N CYS A 359 -3.81 -16.38 -10.77
CA CYS A 359 -3.27 -17.56 -11.46
C CYS A 359 -3.63 -18.85 -10.69
N SER A 360 -4.11 -19.87 -11.42
CA SER A 360 -4.33 -21.23 -10.91
C SER A 360 -3.39 -22.18 -11.65
N PRO A 361 -2.38 -22.78 -11.00
CA PRO A 361 -1.43 -23.69 -11.66
C PRO A 361 -2.14 -24.95 -12.14
N GLN A 362 -1.69 -25.50 -13.27
CA GLN A 362 -2.02 -26.83 -13.76
C GLN A 362 -1.22 -27.90 -13.00
N THR A 363 0.06 -27.64 -12.74
CA THR A 363 0.97 -28.55 -12.03
C THR A 363 1.64 -27.83 -10.85
N ILE A 364 1.68 -28.48 -9.69
CA ILE A 364 2.35 -27.98 -8.48
C ILE A 364 3.37 -29.02 -8.04
N VAL A 365 4.66 -28.66 -8.05
CA VAL A 365 5.74 -29.51 -7.55
C VAL A 365 6.14 -29.02 -6.16
N THR A 366 6.30 -29.91 -5.19
CA THR A 366 6.70 -29.55 -3.81
C THR A 366 7.71 -30.53 -3.21
N ASP A 367 8.27 -30.21 -2.06
CA ASP A 367 8.86 -31.24 -1.19
C ASP A 367 7.76 -32.16 -0.63
N ARG A 368 8.14 -33.38 -0.23
CA ARG A 368 7.26 -34.36 0.42
C ARG A 368 6.89 -33.89 1.83
N CYS A 369 5.78 -33.15 1.96
CA CYS A 369 5.28 -32.53 3.19
C CYS A 369 3.74 -32.70 3.29
N LYS A 370 3.25 -33.55 4.21
CA LYS A 370 1.81 -33.86 4.35
C LYS A 370 0.93 -32.63 4.68
N PRO A 371 1.35 -31.68 5.55
CA PRO A 371 0.59 -30.45 5.78
C PRO A 371 0.40 -29.57 4.53
N LEU A 372 1.44 -29.46 3.69
CA LEU A 372 1.39 -28.72 2.43
C LEU A 372 0.49 -29.43 1.40
N GLU A 373 0.61 -30.76 1.28
CA GLU A 373 -0.28 -31.58 0.45
C GLU A 373 -1.76 -31.36 0.80
N ALA A 374 -2.12 -31.48 2.09
CA ALA A 374 -3.49 -31.30 2.55
C ALA A 374 -4.03 -29.89 2.28
N ALA A 375 -3.17 -28.86 2.34
CA ALA A 375 -3.53 -27.49 1.98
C ALA A 375 -3.71 -27.31 0.47
N ILE A 376 -2.83 -27.90 -0.36
CA ILE A 376 -2.94 -27.89 -1.83
C ILE A 376 -4.24 -28.56 -2.26
N SER A 377 -4.58 -29.74 -1.73
CA SER A 377 -5.83 -30.45 -2.06
C SER A 377 -7.09 -29.64 -1.74
N GLN A 378 -7.04 -28.72 -0.77
CA GLN A 378 -8.16 -27.85 -0.39
C GLN A 378 -8.27 -26.56 -1.22
N VAL A 379 -7.15 -26.02 -1.72
CA VAL A 379 -7.14 -24.74 -2.46
C VAL A 379 -7.09 -24.96 -3.98
N PHE A 380 -6.44 -26.02 -4.43
CA PHE A 380 -6.16 -26.33 -5.83
C PHE A 380 -6.58 -27.77 -6.21
N PRO A 381 -7.86 -28.17 -6.00
CA PRO A 381 -8.33 -29.55 -6.19
C PRO A 381 -8.32 -30.05 -7.65
N ARG A 382 -7.98 -29.20 -8.62
CA ARG A 382 -7.84 -29.55 -10.05
C ARG A 382 -6.38 -29.62 -10.53
N SER A 383 -5.42 -29.27 -9.68
CA SER A 383 -4.00 -29.18 -10.05
C SER A 383 -3.28 -30.49 -9.78
N HIS A 384 -2.36 -30.88 -10.68
CA HIS A 384 -1.51 -32.05 -10.50
C HIS A 384 -0.44 -31.77 -9.44
N HIS A 385 -0.70 -32.15 -8.19
CA HIS A 385 0.28 -32.08 -7.11
C HIS A 385 1.26 -33.27 -7.16
N ARG A 386 2.56 -32.96 -7.30
CA ARG A 386 3.65 -33.91 -7.48
C ARG A 386 4.82 -33.59 -6.53
N PHE A 387 5.66 -34.56 -6.19
CA PHE A 387 6.85 -34.32 -5.38
C PHE A 387 8.12 -34.14 -6.22
N SER A 388 9.01 -33.25 -5.78
CA SER A 388 10.31 -33.02 -6.40
C SER A 388 11.22 -34.25 -6.25
N LEU A 389 11.50 -34.93 -7.37
CA LEU A 389 12.44 -36.06 -7.39
C LEU A 389 13.82 -35.65 -6.90
N THR A 390 14.33 -34.46 -7.26
CA THR A 390 15.60 -33.91 -6.74
C THR A 390 15.64 -33.89 -5.21
N HIS A 391 14.54 -33.55 -4.54
CA HIS A 391 14.45 -33.51 -3.08
C HIS A 391 14.30 -34.90 -2.44
N ILE A 392 13.75 -35.88 -3.17
CA ILE A 392 13.76 -37.29 -2.77
C ILE A 392 15.18 -37.85 -2.88
N MET A 393 15.86 -37.64 -4.02
CA MET A 393 17.25 -38.06 -4.23
C MET A 393 18.20 -37.43 -3.19
N ARG A 394 18.03 -36.14 -2.86
CA ARG A 394 18.81 -35.46 -1.81
C ARG A 394 18.61 -36.05 -0.41
N LYS A 395 17.49 -36.72 -0.14
CA LYS A 395 17.20 -37.40 1.14
C LYS A 395 17.68 -38.85 1.19
N ILE A 396 18.08 -39.47 0.07
CA ILE A 396 18.62 -40.84 0.05
C ILE A 396 19.87 -40.99 0.95
N PRO A 397 20.89 -40.10 0.91
CA PRO A 397 22.00 -40.18 1.85
C PRO A 397 21.57 -40.00 3.31
N GLU A 398 20.70 -39.01 3.59
CA GLU A 398 20.17 -38.74 4.95
C GLU A 398 19.34 -39.91 5.54
N LYS A 399 18.78 -40.80 4.70
CA LYS A 399 17.86 -41.86 5.12
C LYS A 399 18.36 -43.29 4.96
N LEU A 400 19.29 -43.53 4.03
CA LEU A 400 19.80 -44.87 3.69
C LEU A 400 21.32 -44.99 3.87
N GLY A 401 22.04 -43.90 4.14
CA GLY A 401 23.51 -43.90 4.27
C GLY A 401 24.08 -44.76 5.40
N GLY A 402 23.25 -45.15 6.38
CA GLY A 402 23.63 -46.08 7.46
C GLY A 402 23.48 -47.56 7.10
N LEU A 403 23.07 -47.91 5.88
CA LEU A 403 22.96 -49.30 5.44
C LEU A 403 24.31 -49.84 4.98
N HIS A 404 24.66 -51.06 5.40
CA HIS A 404 25.90 -51.75 5.02
C HIS A 404 26.12 -51.80 3.50
N ASN A 405 25.04 -51.97 2.72
CA ASN A 405 25.08 -52.03 1.26
C ASN A 405 24.56 -50.74 0.59
N TYR A 406 24.69 -49.59 1.25
CA TYR A 406 24.14 -48.30 0.80
C TYR A 406 24.45 -47.96 -0.67
N ASP A 407 25.69 -48.14 -1.13
CA ASP A 407 26.06 -47.84 -2.52
C ASP A 407 25.33 -48.73 -3.53
N GLY A 408 25.10 -50.00 -3.19
CA GLY A 408 24.31 -50.93 -4.00
C GLY A 408 22.83 -50.53 -4.04
N VAL A 409 22.26 -50.18 -2.89
CA VAL A 409 20.88 -49.68 -2.78
C VAL A 409 20.73 -48.37 -3.57
N ARG A 410 21.66 -47.43 -3.44
CA ARG A 410 21.66 -46.16 -4.17
C ARG A 410 21.73 -46.37 -5.68
N LYS A 411 22.62 -47.24 -6.18
CA LYS A 411 22.70 -47.58 -7.61
C LYS A 411 21.41 -48.23 -8.11
N ALA A 412 20.88 -49.21 -7.38
CA ALA A 412 19.63 -49.88 -7.74
C ALA A 412 18.43 -48.91 -7.74
N PHE A 413 18.37 -47.97 -6.79
CA PHE A 413 17.35 -46.92 -6.73
C PHE A 413 17.45 -45.97 -7.94
N THR A 414 18.64 -45.44 -8.22
CA THR A 414 18.89 -44.57 -9.39
C THR A 414 18.50 -45.29 -10.68
N LYS A 415 18.88 -46.56 -10.84
CA LYS A 415 18.50 -47.39 -11.99
C LYS A 415 16.98 -47.59 -12.09
N ALA A 416 16.32 -47.96 -11.00
CA ALA A 416 14.87 -48.13 -10.98
C ALA A 416 14.13 -46.85 -11.38
N VAL A 417 14.60 -45.68 -10.95
CA VAL A 417 13.92 -44.38 -11.17
C VAL A 417 14.21 -43.75 -12.53
N TYR A 418 15.46 -43.83 -13.02
CA TYR A 418 15.91 -43.09 -14.20
C TYR A 418 16.14 -43.97 -15.44
N GLU A 419 16.24 -45.29 -15.30
CA GLU A 419 16.51 -46.19 -16.42
C GLU A 419 15.31 -47.04 -16.84
N THR A 420 14.24 -47.09 -16.04
CA THR A 420 12.99 -47.79 -16.40
C THR A 420 12.07 -46.87 -17.18
N LEU A 421 11.42 -47.41 -18.22
CA LEU A 421 10.51 -46.67 -19.09
C LEU A 421 9.06 -47.14 -18.89
N LYS A 422 8.82 -48.41 -18.55
CA LYS A 422 7.47 -48.95 -18.31
C LYS A 422 7.22 -49.16 -16.83
N VAL A 423 5.96 -49.04 -16.42
CA VAL A 423 5.55 -49.30 -15.02
C VAL A 423 5.97 -50.71 -14.57
N VAL A 424 5.82 -51.73 -15.42
CA VAL A 424 6.23 -53.11 -15.11
C VAL A 424 7.74 -53.22 -14.84
N GLU A 425 8.56 -52.47 -15.58
CA GLU A 425 10.02 -52.42 -15.37
C GLU A 425 10.37 -51.75 -14.04
N PHE A 426 9.69 -50.65 -13.70
CA PHE A 426 9.84 -49.97 -12.41
C PHE A 426 9.47 -50.87 -11.23
N GLU A 427 8.31 -51.53 -11.30
CA GLU A 427 7.85 -52.43 -10.24
C GLU A 427 8.80 -53.63 -10.06
N ALA A 428 9.31 -54.19 -11.16
CA ALA A 428 10.31 -55.27 -11.12
C ALA A 428 11.66 -54.80 -10.55
N ALA A 429 12.16 -53.63 -10.97
CA ALA A 429 13.43 -53.09 -10.49
C ALA A 429 13.35 -52.67 -9.01
N TRP A 430 12.21 -52.09 -8.58
CA TRP A 430 11.95 -51.76 -7.19
C TRP A 430 11.82 -53.01 -6.32
N GLY A 431 11.06 -54.01 -6.78
CA GLY A 431 10.94 -55.31 -6.12
C GLY A 431 12.30 -55.99 -5.93
N PHE A 432 13.09 -56.05 -7.01
CA PHE A 432 14.46 -56.55 -6.95
C PHE A 432 15.31 -55.80 -5.92
N MET A 433 15.28 -54.46 -5.92
CA MET A 433 16.00 -53.64 -4.94
C MET A 433 15.60 -53.98 -3.48
N VAL A 434 14.30 -54.01 -3.16
CA VAL A 434 13.88 -54.21 -1.76
C VAL A 434 14.15 -55.62 -1.25
N HIS A 435 14.08 -56.64 -2.10
CA HIS A 435 14.41 -58.02 -1.74
C HIS A 435 15.92 -58.28 -1.72
N ASN A 436 16.66 -57.93 -2.78
CA ASN A 436 18.09 -58.25 -2.92
C ASN A 436 18.97 -57.57 -1.86
N PHE A 437 18.57 -56.40 -1.36
CA PHE A 437 19.29 -55.69 -0.30
C PHE A 437 18.65 -55.81 1.08
N GLY A 438 17.56 -56.58 1.25
CA GLY A 438 16.89 -56.79 2.53
C GLY A 438 16.24 -55.53 3.12
N VAL A 439 15.93 -54.52 2.30
CA VAL A 439 15.42 -53.21 2.75
C VAL A 439 13.90 -53.09 2.74
N ILE A 440 13.18 -54.20 2.53
CA ILE A 440 11.71 -54.25 2.46
C ILE A 440 11.02 -53.69 3.72
N ASP A 441 11.65 -53.81 4.89
CA ASP A 441 11.11 -53.30 6.15
C ASP A 441 11.41 -51.83 6.45
N ASN A 442 12.20 -51.17 5.59
CA ASN A 442 12.53 -49.76 5.74
C ASN A 442 11.28 -48.88 5.53
N GLU A 443 10.78 -48.30 6.63
CA GLU A 443 9.58 -47.47 6.66
C GLU A 443 9.61 -46.31 5.64
N TRP A 444 10.77 -45.68 5.46
CA TRP A 444 10.91 -44.56 4.52
C TRP A 444 10.77 -45.01 3.07
N LEU A 445 11.38 -46.13 2.68
CA LEU A 445 11.22 -46.72 1.35
C LEU A 445 9.80 -47.26 1.12
N ARG A 446 9.22 -47.97 2.08
CA ARG A 446 7.83 -48.47 2.00
C ARG A 446 6.86 -47.31 1.76
N SER A 447 6.95 -46.26 2.57
CA SER A 447 6.08 -45.10 2.43
C SER A 447 6.39 -44.23 1.21
N LEU A 448 7.62 -44.30 0.67
CA LEU A 448 7.94 -43.67 -0.62
C LEU A 448 7.33 -44.46 -1.80
N TYR A 449 7.29 -45.79 -1.72
CA TYR A 449 6.65 -46.67 -2.70
C TYR A 449 5.12 -46.54 -2.74
N GLU A 450 4.48 -46.41 -1.58
CA GLU A 450 3.04 -46.08 -1.47
C GLU A 450 2.68 -44.83 -2.30
N GLU A 451 3.56 -43.83 -2.30
CA GLU A 451 3.34 -42.54 -2.97
C GLU A 451 3.94 -42.45 -4.38
N ARG A 452 4.42 -43.55 -4.98
CA ARG A 452 5.15 -43.56 -6.27
C ARG A 452 4.45 -42.83 -7.42
N ALA A 453 3.12 -42.89 -7.48
CA ALA A 453 2.31 -42.18 -8.47
C ALA A 453 2.39 -40.64 -8.39
N LYS A 454 2.98 -40.07 -7.32
CA LYS A 454 3.23 -38.63 -7.17
C LYS A 454 4.64 -38.18 -7.56
N TRP A 455 5.60 -39.10 -7.76
CA TRP A 455 7.02 -38.74 -7.87
C TRP A 455 7.88 -39.56 -8.85
N ALA A 456 7.55 -40.82 -9.13
CA ALA A 456 8.38 -41.69 -9.98
C ALA A 456 8.10 -41.42 -11.47
N PRO A 457 9.10 -41.06 -12.31
CA PRO A 457 8.87 -40.54 -13.67
C PRO A 457 7.97 -41.40 -14.57
N VAL A 458 8.04 -42.73 -14.45
CA VAL A 458 7.20 -43.67 -15.21
C VAL A 458 5.69 -43.48 -14.99
N TYR A 459 5.28 -42.93 -13.84
CA TYR A 459 3.89 -42.63 -13.47
C TYR A 459 3.48 -41.17 -13.73
N LEU A 460 4.40 -40.31 -14.16
CA LEU A 460 4.19 -38.85 -14.29
C LEU A 460 3.98 -38.38 -15.73
N LYS A 461 4.00 -39.31 -16.69
CA LYS A 461 4.06 -39.04 -18.14
C LYS A 461 2.96 -38.11 -18.64
N ASP A 462 1.74 -38.22 -18.13
CA ASP A 462 0.59 -37.41 -18.53
C ASP A 462 0.58 -35.99 -17.92
N THR A 463 1.57 -35.62 -17.10
CA THR A 463 1.67 -34.32 -16.44
C THR A 463 2.73 -33.44 -17.10
N PHE A 464 2.41 -32.18 -17.39
CA PHE A 464 3.37 -31.21 -17.90
C PHE A 464 4.16 -30.53 -16.77
N PHE A 465 5.47 -30.38 -16.93
CA PHE A 465 6.38 -29.87 -15.89
C PHE A 465 7.23 -28.64 -16.28
N ALA A 466 7.23 -28.18 -17.53
CA ALA A 466 8.00 -26.99 -17.96
C ALA A 466 9.49 -26.97 -17.51
N GLY A 467 10.14 -28.14 -17.40
CA GLY A 467 11.51 -28.29 -16.91
C GLY A 467 11.67 -28.28 -15.39
N ILE A 468 10.59 -28.26 -14.59
CA ILE A 468 10.65 -28.25 -13.12
C ILE A 468 10.98 -29.62 -12.52
N ALA A 469 10.53 -30.70 -13.16
CA ALA A 469 10.85 -32.06 -12.73
C ALA A 469 12.11 -32.58 -13.45
N ALA A 470 13.17 -32.81 -12.66
CA ALA A 470 14.40 -33.46 -13.12
C ALA A 470 14.13 -34.92 -13.50
N ALA A 471 14.08 -35.24 -14.80
CA ALA A 471 13.81 -36.58 -15.31
C ALA A 471 15.09 -37.37 -15.65
N HIS A 472 16.27 -36.76 -15.57
CA HIS A 472 17.56 -37.45 -15.73
C HIS A 472 18.47 -37.32 -14.48
N PRO A 473 19.44 -38.23 -14.28
CA PRO A 473 20.43 -38.13 -13.20
C PRO A 473 21.27 -36.85 -13.32
N GLY A 474 21.55 -36.21 -12.17
CA GLY A 474 22.37 -34.99 -12.11
C GLY A 474 21.63 -33.68 -12.42
N GLU A 475 20.41 -33.74 -12.96
CA GLU A 475 19.55 -32.56 -13.09
C GLU A 475 19.07 -32.08 -11.72
N THR A 476 19.36 -30.81 -11.39
CA THR A 476 18.90 -30.16 -10.16
C THR A 476 18.31 -28.80 -10.49
N LEU A 477 17.06 -28.54 -10.08
CA LEU A 477 16.50 -27.19 -10.17
C LEU A 477 17.00 -26.37 -8.97
N ASN A 478 17.87 -25.42 -9.26
CA ASN A 478 18.53 -24.59 -8.25
C ASN A 478 17.49 -23.68 -7.55
N PRO A 479 17.37 -23.73 -6.21
CA PRO A 479 16.49 -22.85 -5.44
C PRO A 479 16.78 -21.38 -5.72
N PHE A 480 15.74 -20.54 -5.75
CA PHE A 480 15.89 -19.13 -6.18
C PHE A 480 16.90 -18.33 -5.32
N PHE A 481 17.01 -18.65 -4.03
CA PHE A 481 17.98 -18.05 -3.10
C PHE A 481 19.19 -18.95 -2.78
N GLU A 482 19.51 -19.93 -3.62
CA GLU A 482 20.75 -20.72 -3.48
C GLU A 482 21.97 -19.77 -3.46
N ARG A 483 22.92 -20.00 -2.54
CA ARG A 483 24.10 -19.16 -2.28
C ARG A 483 23.81 -17.74 -1.74
N TYR A 484 22.54 -17.37 -1.56
CA TYR A 484 22.14 -16.16 -0.86
C TYR A 484 21.74 -16.46 0.59
N VAL A 485 20.84 -17.43 0.78
CA VAL A 485 20.33 -17.81 2.11
C VAL A 485 21.07 -19.03 2.63
N HIS A 486 21.63 -18.88 3.84
CA HIS A 486 22.28 -19.96 4.58
C HIS A 486 21.60 -20.14 5.94
N LYS A 487 21.85 -21.27 6.60
CA LYS A 487 21.22 -21.65 7.89
C LYS A 487 21.31 -20.56 8.97
N GLN A 488 22.39 -19.79 8.97
CA GLN A 488 22.71 -18.73 9.93
C GLN A 488 22.39 -17.30 9.44
N THR A 489 21.79 -17.12 8.26
CA THR A 489 21.47 -15.77 7.74
C THR A 489 20.33 -15.15 8.57
N PRO A 490 20.56 -14.02 9.26
CA PRO A 490 19.54 -13.37 10.08
C PRO A 490 18.53 -12.62 9.20
N LEU A 491 17.28 -12.48 9.67
CA LEU A 491 16.19 -11.89 8.88
C LEU A 491 16.46 -10.46 8.39
N LYS A 492 17.29 -9.70 9.10
CA LYS A 492 17.68 -8.33 8.72
C LYS A 492 18.57 -8.30 7.48
N GLU A 493 19.50 -9.25 7.36
CA GLU A 493 20.41 -9.41 6.21
C GLU A 493 19.70 -10.08 5.02
N PHE A 494 18.72 -10.94 5.29
CA PHE A 494 17.93 -11.60 4.26
C PHE A 494 17.25 -10.63 3.29
N PHE A 495 16.68 -9.52 3.77
CA PHE A 495 15.96 -8.59 2.89
C PHE A 495 16.87 -7.88 1.89
N ASP A 496 18.13 -7.60 2.25
CA ASP A 496 19.12 -7.02 1.34
C ASP A 496 19.60 -8.06 0.32
N LYS A 497 19.82 -9.32 0.76
CA LYS A 497 20.13 -10.45 -0.14
C LYS A 497 18.98 -10.82 -1.07
N TYR A 498 17.74 -10.70 -0.61
CA TYR A 498 16.52 -10.91 -1.39
C TYR A 498 16.44 -9.90 -2.53
N GLU A 499 16.69 -8.62 -2.24
CA GLU A 499 16.73 -7.55 -3.26
C GLU A 499 17.89 -7.75 -4.25
N LEU A 500 19.07 -8.17 -3.76
CA LEU A 500 20.21 -8.52 -4.62
C LEU A 500 19.94 -9.72 -5.54
N ALA A 501 19.32 -10.78 -5.02
CA ALA A 501 18.97 -11.98 -5.80
C ALA A 501 17.93 -11.68 -6.89
N LEU A 502 16.86 -10.94 -6.54
CA LEU A 502 15.88 -10.44 -7.51
C LEU A 502 16.53 -9.61 -8.62
N GLN A 503 17.36 -8.62 -8.25
CA GLN A 503 18.03 -7.79 -9.24
C GLN A 503 18.99 -8.58 -10.13
N LYS A 504 19.68 -9.61 -9.61
CA LYS A 504 20.52 -10.49 -10.45
C LYS A 504 19.67 -11.31 -11.41
N LYS A 505 18.60 -11.95 -10.91
CA LYS A 505 17.71 -12.79 -11.72
C LYS A 505 16.97 -12.03 -12.81
N HIS A 506 16.55 -10.80 -12.54
CA HIS A 506 15.98 -9.92 -13.55
C HIS A 506 17.01 -9.53 -14.63
N ARG A 507 18.26 -9.21 -14.24
CA ARG A 507 19.35 -8.95 -15.21
C ARG A 507 19.72 -10.18 -16.04
N GLU A 508 19.70 -11.38 -15.46
CA GLU A 508 19.91 -12.65 -16.19
C GLU A 508 18.82 -12.86 -17.26
N GLU A 509 17.55 -12.57 -16.96
CA GLU A 509 16.46 -12.63 -17.93
C GLU A 509 16.59 -11.55 -19.02
N THR A 510 16.83 -10.28 -18.66
CA THR A 510 17.00 -9.20 -19.65
C THR A 510 18.20 -9.43 -20.56
N LEU A 511 19.31 -9.98 -20.05
CA LEU A 511 20.46 -10.34 -20.88
C LEU A 511 20.11 -11.50 -21.83
N GLY A 512 19.40 -12.52 -21.36
CA GLY A 512 18.90 -13.61 -22.19
C GLY A 512 17.96 -13.13 -23.30
N ASP A 513 17.10 -12.14 -23.02
CA ASP A 513 16.23 -11.50 -24.01
C ASP A 513 17.04 -10.76 -25.08
N LEU A 514 17.95 -9.87 -24.66
CA LEU A 514 18.82 -9.11 -25.58
C LEU A 514 19.70 -10.03 -26.42
N GLU A 515 20.31 -11.06 -25.83
CA GLU A 515 21.09 -12.05 -26.58
C GLU A 515 20.23 -12.84 -27.57
N SER A 516 19.02 -13.26 -27.18
CA SER A 516 18.13 -14.04 -28.07
C SER A 516 17.62 -13.23 -29.26
N LEU A 517 17.42 -11.92 -29.09
CA LEU A 517 16.98 -11.00 -30.15
C LEU A 517 18.13 -10.55 -31.07
N THR A 518 19.31 -10.29 -30.49
CA THR A 518 20.45 -9.71 -31.22
C THR A 518 21.28 -10.78 -31.94
N LEU A 519 21.48 -11.95 -31.31
CA LEU A 519 22.24 -13.07 -31.88
C LEU A 519 21.32 -13.97 -32.70
N ASN A 520 20.85 -13.47 -33.85
CA ASN A 520 20.03 -14.25 -34.78
C ASN A 520 20.77 -15.41 -35.46
N THR A 521 22.08 -15.47 -35.33
CA THR A 521 22.91 -16.65 -35.63
C THR A 521 23.43 -17.27 -34.33
N THR A 522 22.66 -18.22 -33.77
CA THR A 522 23.28 -19.27 -32.96
C THR A 522 23.86 -20.31 -33.93
N GLU A 523 25.09 -20.76 -33.69
CA GLU A 523 25.76 -21.74 -34.55
C GLU A 523 24.95 -23.04 -34.59
N LEU A 524 24.63 -23.49 -35.81
CA LEU A 524 23.96 -24.78 -36.04
C LEU A 524 25.02 -25.88 -36.03
N LYS A 525 24.82 -26.90 -35.20
CA LYS A 525 25.70 -28.07 -35.10
C LYS A 525 25.47 -29.06 -36.23
N THR A 526 24.24 -29.16 -36.72
CA THR A 526 23.85 -30.06 -37.80
C THR A 526 23.30 -29.28 -38.98
N LYS A 527 22.90 -30.00 -40.04
CA LYS A 527 22.15 -29.44 -41.18
C LYS A 527 20.66 -29.82 -41.13
N CYS A 528 20.14 -30.16 -39.95
CA CYS A 528 18.76 -30.55 -39.77
C CYS A 528 17.81 -29.35 -39.94
N SER A 529 16.69 -29.58 -40.64
CA SER A 529 15.62 -28.61 -40.82
C SER A 529 14.97 -28.21 -39.48
N PHE A 530 14.75 -29.16 -38.56
CA PHE A 530 14.22 -28.91 -37.21
C PHE A 530 15.09 -27.91 -36.41
N GLU A 531 16.41 -28.03 -36.53
CA GLU A 531 17.38 -27.12 -35.89
C GLU A 531 17.32 -25.71 -36.52
N THR A 532 17.23 -25.66 -37.85
CA THR A 532 17.08 -24.44 -38.64
C THR A 532 15.73 -23.73 -38.41
N GLN A 533 14.70 -24.49 -38.04
CA GLN A 533 13.37 -23.98 -37.69
C GLN A 533 13.38 -23.38 -36.27
N LEU A 534 13.81 -24.15 -35.26
CA LEU A 534 13.73 -23.71 -33.86
C LEU A 534 14.79 -22.68 -33.44
N SER A 535 15.95 -22.60 -34.11
CA SER A 535 16.94 -21.52 -33.86
C SER A 535 16.38 -20.10 -34.09
N LYS A 536 15.41 -19.97 -34.99
CA LYS A 536 14.70 -18.72 -35.29
C LYS A 536 13.63 -18.40 -34.24
N ILE A 537 13.01 -19.43 -33.66
CA ILE A 537 11.78 -19.33 -32.87
C ILE A 537 12.05 -19.34 -31.36
N TYR A 538 12.92 -20.23 -30.87
CA TYR A 538 13.18 -20.42 -29.43
C TYR A 538 14.20 -19.44 -28.86
N THR A 539 14.10 -19.17 -27.56
CA THR A 539 15.14 -18.46 -26.79
C THR A 539 16.47 -19.20 -26.85
N LYS A 540 17.59 -18.47 -26.76
CA LYS A 540 18.94 -19.00 -26.94
C LYS A 540 19.24 -20.22 -26.05
N ASP A 541 18.81 -20.18 -24.79
CA ASP A 541 19.05 -21.26 -23.82
C ASP A 541 18.13 -22.47 -24.03
N MET A 542 16.87 -22.27 -24.46
CA MET A 542 15.97 -23.39 -24.77
C MET A 542 16.29 -24.02 -26.13
N PHE A 543 16.72 -23.22 -27.11
CA PHE A 543 17.25 -23.74 -28.37
C PHE A 543 18.48 -24.63 -28.14
N LYS A 544 19.45 -24.23 -27.31
CA LYS A 544 20.61 -25.08 -26.97
C LYS A 544 20.21 -26.43 -26.36
N LYS A 545 19.22 -26.45 -25.45
CA LYS A 545 18.70 -27.70 -24.86
C LYS A 545 18.06 -28.61 -25.92
N PHE A 546 17.31 -28.04 -26.85
CA PHE A 546 16.76 -28.77 -28.00
C PHE A 546 17.84 -29.21 -29.01
N GLN A 547 18.87 -28.39 -29.23
CA GLN A 547 19.97 -28.67 -30.15
C GLN A 547 20.73 -29.95 -29.76
N VAL A 548 20.87 -30.24 -28.46
CA VAL A 548 21.42 -31.50 -27.96
C VAL A 548 20.54 -32.70 -28.35
N GLU A 549 19.21 -32.55 -28.37
CA GLU A 549 18.32 -33.63 -28.83
C GLU A 549 18.36 -33.84 -30.36
N VAL A 550 18.67 -32.81 -31.14
CA VAL A 550 18.93 -32.94 -32.60
C VAL A 550 20.29 -33.59 -32.85
N GLU A 551 21.31 -33.16 -32.12
CA GLU A 551 22.66 -33.73 -32.16
C GLU A 551 22.59 -35.23 -31.85
N GLU A 552 22.03 -35.61 -30.71
CA GLU A 552 21.88 -37.01 -30.27
C GLU A 552 20.92 -37.87 -31.12
N MET A 553 20.35 -37.36 -32.22
CA MET A 553 19.74 -38.20 -33.24
C MET A 553 20.76 -39.20 -33.85
N TYR A 554 22.06 -38.90 -33.85
CA TYR A 554 23.09 -39.87 -34.32
C TYR A 554 23.19 -41.11 -33.39
N SER A 555 22.84 -40.98 -32.11
CA SER A 555 22.83 -42.08 -31.14
C SER A 555 21.67 -43.05 -31.39
N CYS A 556 20.62 -42.61 -32.08
CA CYS A 556 19.45 -43.39 -32.51
C CYS A 556 19.70 -44.12 -33.84
N PHE A 557 20.51 -45.19 -33.80
CA PHE A 557 21.01 -45.90 -34.98
C PHE A 557 20.00 -46.76 -35.74
N SER A 558 18.77 -46.93 -35.24
CA SER A 558 17.71 -47.67 -35.91
C SER A 558 16.34 -47.11 -35.56
N THR A 559 15.46 -46.99 -36.54
CA THR A 559 14.03 -46.68 -36.37
C THR A 559 13.25 -47.69 -37.20
N THR A 560 12.33 -48.41 -36.58
CA THR A 560 11.59 -49.51 -37.21
C THR A 560 10.10 -49.39 -36.92
N GLN A 561 9.25 -49.66 -37.91
CA GLN A 561 7.80 -49.73 -37.72
C GLN A 561 7.44 -51.12 -37.18
N VAL A 562 6.76 -51.18 -36.03
CA VAL A 562 6.45 -52.45 -35.32
C VAL A 562 4.96 -52.78 -35.33
N HIS A 563 4.10 -51.77 -35.24
CA HIS A 563 2.65 -51.96 -35.24
C HIS A 563 1.91 -50.82 -35.96
N VAL A 564 0.74 -51.12 -36.51
CA VAL A 564 -0.17 -50.16 -37.14
C VAL A 564 -1.59 -50.49 -36.70
N ASP A 565 -2.28 -49.50 -36.13
CA ASP A 565 -3.70 -49.57 -35.77
C ASP A 565 -4.41 -48.34 -36.33
N GLY A 566 -5.07 -48.53 -37.48
CA GLY A 566 -5.72 -47.45 -38.23
C GLY A 566 -4.77 -46.27 -38.53
N PRO A 567 -5.02 -45.06 -38.01
CA PRO A 567 -4.16 -43.89 -38.22
C PRO A 567 -2.91 -43.86 -37.31
N PHE A 568 -2.82 -44.74 -36.33
CA PHE A 568 -1.72 -44.82 -35.36
C PHE A 568 -0.67 -45.84 -35.79
N ILE A 569 0.60 -45.45 -35.68
CA ILE A 569 1.76 -46.27 -36.01
C ILE A 569 2.67 -46.29 -34.78
N ILE A 570 3.10 -47.47 -34.33
CA ILE A 570 4.10 -47.61 -33.27
C ILE A 570 5.44 -47.90 -33.92
N PHE A 571 6.37 -46.97 -33.73
CA PHE A 571 7.78 -47.12 -34.07
C PHE A 571 8.59 -47.55 -32.85
N LEU A 572 9.65 -48.31 -33.10
CA LEU A 572 10.67 -48.67 -32.13
C LEU A 572 12.00 -48.06 -32.58
N VAL A 573 12.51 -47.12 -31.77
CA VAL A 573 13.78 -46.43 -31.98
C VAL A 573 14.83 -47.05 -31.08
N LYS A 574 15.99 -47.44 -31.62
CA LYS A 574 17.09 -48.04 -30.86
C LYS A 574 18.21 -47.01 -30.67
N GLU A 575 18.48 -46.67 -29.42
CA GLU A 575 19.54 -45.75 -29.02
C GLU A 575 20.74 -46.50 -28.44
N ARG A 576 21.95 -45.99 -28.69
CA ARG A 576 23.19 -46.44 -28.01
C ARG A 576 23.46 -45.55 -26.81
N VAL A 577 23.34 -46.09 -25.61
CA VAL A 577 23.57 -45.38 -24.34
C VAL A 577 24.91 -45.80 -23.74
N GLN A 578 25.69 -44.84 -23.25
CA GLN A 578 26.97 -45.08 -22.60
C GLN A 578 26.73 -45.61 -21.16
N GLY A 579 26.95 -46.91 -20.93
CA GLY A 579 26.81 -47.52 -19.60
C GLY A 579 28.03 -47.29 -18.69
N GLU A 580 27.86 -47.53 -17.38
CA GLU A 580 28.88 -47.29 -16.33
C GLU A 580 30.27 -47.93 -16.61
N SER A 581 30.33 -48.97 -17.45
CA SER A 581 31.54 -49.76 -17.72
C SER A 581 32.14 -49.56 -19.12
N ASN A 582 31.90 -48.40 -19.77
CA ASN A 582 32.23 -48.13 -21.18
C ASN A 582 31.65 -49.13 -22.21
N ARG A 583 30.74 -50.00 -21.78
CA ARG A 583 29.93 -50.84 -22.67
C ARG A 583 28.75 -50.00 -23.16
N ARG A 584 28.53 -49.99 -24.49
CA ARG A 584 27.38 -49.36 -25.10
C ARG A 584 26.17 -50.27 -24.90
N GLU A 585 25.23 -49.85 -24.05
CA GLU A 585 23.93 -50.49 -23.96
C GLU A 585 23.06 -50.07 -25.15
N ILE A 586 22.19 -50.95 -25.62
CA ILE A 586 21.15 -50.62 -26.61
C ILE A 586 19.85 -50.48 -25.82
N ARG A 587 19.14 -49.36 -26.00
CA ARG A 587 17.83 -49.13 -25.39
C ARG A 587 16.78 -48.88 -26.46
N ASP A 588 15.62 -49.50 -26.26
CA ASP A 588 14.52 -49.53 -27.21
C ASP A 588 13.42 -48.58 -26.73
N PHE A 589 13.11 -47.55 -27.52
CA PHE A 589 12.13 -46.52 -27.23
C PHE A 589 10.92 -46.63 -28.15
N GLU A 590 9.75 -46.85 -27.56
CA GLU A 590 8.47 -46.87 -28.26
C GLU A 590 8.00 -45.43 -28.54
N VAL A 591 7.64 -45.17 -29.80
CA VAL A 591 7.17 -43.87 -30.26
C VAL A 591 5.88 -44.06 -31.06
N LEU A 592 4.78 -43.53 -30.52
CA LEU A 592 3.49 -43.48 -31.20
C LEU A 592 3.48 -42.30 -32.17
N TYR A 593 3.09 -42.54 -33.43
CA TYR A 593 2.89 -41.51 -34.45
C TYR A 593 1.50 -41.65 -35.07
N ASN A 594 0.68 -40.59 -35.03
CA ASN A 594 -0.59 -40.53 -35.75
C ASN A 594 -0.42 -39.71 -37.03
N ARG A 595 -0.51 -40.40 -38.17
CA ARG A 595 -0.27 -39.80 -39.50
C ARG A 595 -1.39 -38.85 -39.94
N SER A 596 -2.61 -39.01 -39.43
CA SER A 596 -3.77 -38.20 -39.82
C SER A 596 -3.79 -36.82 -39.18
N VAL A 597 -3.19 -36.66 -37.99
CA VAL A 597 -3.16 -35.37 -37.27
C VAL A 597 -1.75 -34.81 -37.02
N GLY A 598 -0.70 -35.50 -37.44
CA GLY A 598 0.70 -35.08 -37.23
C GLY A 598 1.09 -35.08 -35.76
N GLU A 599 0.71 -36.12 -35.01
CA GLU A 599 0.96 -36.23 -33.58
C GLU A 599 2.02 -37.30 -33.27
N VAL A 600 3.03 -36.98 -32.46
CA VAL A 600 4.10 -37.90 -32.04
C VAL A 600 4.21 -37.91 -30.52
N ARG A 601 4.29 -39.10 -29.92
CA ARG A 601 4.49 -39.30 -28.47
C ARG A 601 5.56 -40.36 -28.23
N CYS A 602 6.70 -39.99 -27.65
CA CYS A 602 7.74 -40.95 -27.23
C CYS A 602 7.52 -41.41 -25.79
N ILE A 603 7.78 -42.70 -25.51
CA ILE A 603 7.72 -43.30 -24.18
C ILE A 603 8.56 -42.56 -23.12
N CYS A 604 9.67 -41.91 -23.49
CA CYS A 604 10.49 -41.12 -22.57
C CYS A 604 9.77 -39.86 -22.04
N SER A 605 8.69 -39.42 -22.69
CA SER A 605 7.85 -38.28 -22.27
C SER A 605 8.60 -36.94 -22.12
N CYS A 606 9.74 -36.78 -22.81
CA CYS A 606 10.57 -35.57 -22.77
C CYS A 606 9.79 -34.27 -23.04
N PHE A 607 8.82 -34.30 -23.96
CA PHE A 607 7.95 -33.15 -24.21
C PHE A 607 7.10 -32.75 -23.00
N ASN A 608 6.65 -33.72 -22.19
CA ASN A 608 5.86 -33.46 -20.99
C ASN A 608 6.75 -32.97 -19.84
N PHE A 609 7.98 -33.47 -19.73
CA PHE A 609 8.94 -32.99 -18.73
C PHE A 609 9.51 -31.60 -19.06
N TYR A 610 9.98 -31.37 -20.29
CA TYR A 610 10.77 -30.17 -20.67
C TYR A 610 10.13 -29.29 -21.74
N GLY A 611 9.09 -29.75 -22.44
CA GLY A 611 8.37 -28.94 -23.43
C GLY A 611 9.01 -28.83 -24.81
N TYR A 612 9.93 -29.73 -25.17
CA TYR A 612 10.46 -29.88 -26.52
C TYR A 612 10.57 -31.38 -26.89
N LEU A 613 10.69 -31.69 -28.18
CA LEU A 613 10.77 -33.08 -28.65
C LEU A 613 12.15 -33.68 -28.38
N CYS A 614 12.18 -34.97 -28.01
CA CYS A 614 13.41 -35.75 -27.91
C CYS A 614 13.89 -36.28 -29.25
N ARG A 615 15.17 -36.64 -29.29
CA ARG A 615 15.85 -37.42 -30.33
C ARG A 615 14.98 -38.51 -30.94
N HIS A 616 14.31 -39.35 -30.14
CA HIS A 616 13.49 -40.47 -30.65
C HIS A 616 12.27 -40.00 -31.44
N ALA A 617 11.59 -38.95 -30.97
CA ALA A 617 10.45 -38.38 -31.67
C ALA A 617 10.89 -37.67 -32.97
N LEU A 618 12.02 -36.97 -32.94
CA LEU A 618 12.62 -36.34 -34.12
C LEU A 618 13.05 -37.38 -35.16
N CYS A 619 13.63 -38.52 -34.74
CA CYS A 619 13.96 -39.64 -35.63
C CYS A 619 12.72 -40.20 -36.34
N VAL A 620 11.59 -40.31 -35.65
CA VAL A 620 10.33 -40.79 -36.24
C VAL A 620 9.71 -39.75 -37.18
N LEU A 621 9.73 -38.46 -36.84
CA LEU A 621 9.30 -37.39 -37.76
C LEU A 621 10.15 -37.39 -39.04
N ASN A 622 11.48 -37.45 -38.90
CA ASN A 622 12.42 -37.53 -40.03
C ASN A 622 12.22 -38.80 -40.87
N PHE A 623 12.01 -39.96 -40.23
CA PHE A 623 11.68 -41.23 -40.93
C PHE A 623 10.39 -41.14 -41.75
N ASN A 624 9.40 -40.37 -41.28
CA ASN A 624 8.13 -40.14 -41.98
C ASN A 624 8.19 -38.97 -42.99
N GLY A 625 9.37 -38.39 -43.26
CA GLY A 625 9.56 -37.31 -44.22
C GLY A 625 8.99 -35.96 -43.78
N VAL A 626 8.85 -35.74 -42.46
CA VAL A 626 8.36 -34.47 -41.91
C VAL A 626 9.54 -33.49 -41.81
N GLU A 627 9.52 -32.42 -42.62
CA GLU A 627 10.62 -31.45 -42.69
C GLU A 627 10.61 -30.42 -41.54
N GLU A 628 9.44 -30.07 -41.00
CA GLU A 628 9.27 -29.07 -39.94
C GLU A 628 8.53 -29.63 -38.73
N ILE A 629 8.90 -29.21 -37.51
CA ILE A 629 8.22 -29.63 -36.29
C ILE A 629 6.77 -29.10 -36.32
N PRO A 630 5.75 -29.96 -36.12
CA PRO A 630 4.36 -29.51 -36.06
C PRO A 630 4.13 -28.50 -34.93
N LEU A 631 3.43 -27.40 -35.23
CA LEU A 631 3.23 -26.26 -34.33
C LEU A 631 2.79 -26.63 -32.89
N ARG A 632 2.03 -27.73 -32.72
CA ARG A 632 1.60 -28.24 -31.41
C ARG A 632 2.76 -28.60 -30.46
N TYR A 633 3.97 -28.84 -30.97
CA TYR A 633 5.19 -29.11 -30.20
C TYR A 633 6.11 -27.90 -30.06
N ILE A 634 5.78 -26.78 -30.71
CA ILE A 634 6.49 -25.52 -30.56
C ILE A 634 5.82 -24.73 -29.43
N LEU A 635 6.12 -25.11 -28.17
CA LEU A 635 5.47 -24.49 -27.01
C LEU A 635 5.65 -22.96 -27.01
N PRO A 636 4.57 -22.18 -26.88
CA PRO A 636 4.64 -20.72 -26.85
C PRO A 636 5.65 -20.20 -25.82
N ARG A 637 5.70 -20.83 -24.63
CA ARG A 637 6.62 -20.47 -23.52
C ARG A 637 8.07 -20.33 -23.95
N TRP A 638 8.58 -21.18 -24.82
CA TRP A 638 10.00 -21.21 -25.16
C TRP A 638 10.39 -20.23 -26.28
N ARG A 639 9.41 -19.50 -26.84
CA ARG A 639 9.65 -18.60 -27.97
C ARG A 639 10.30 -17.28 -27.55
N LYS A 640 11.14 -16.72 -28.42
CA LYS A 640 11.73 -15.36 -28.26
C LYS A 640 10.68 -14.27 -28.13
N ASP A 641 9.53 -14.46 -28.78
CA ASP A 641 8.38 -13.54 -28.80
C ASP A 641 7.26 -13.94 -27.81
N TYR A 642 7.50 -14.88 -26.88
CA TYR A 642 6.47 -15.38 -25.95
C TYR A 642 5.75 -14.25 -25.21
N LYS A 643 6.52 -13.36 -24.57
CA LYS A 643 6.00 -12.17 -23.88
C LYS A 643 5.10 -11.33 -24.79
N ARG A 644 5.40 -11.22 -26.09
CA ARG A 644 4.66 -10.41 -27.06
C ARG A 644 3.34 -11.09 -27.45
N LEU A 645 3.40 -12.37 -27.80
CA LEU A 645 2.22 -13.15 -28.24
C LEU A 645 1.21 -13.38 -27.12
N HIS A 646 1.67 -13.56 -25.87
CA HIS A 646 0.81 -13.77 -24.71
C HIS A 646 -0.15 -12.58 -24.44
N PHE A 647 0.07 -11.40 -25.05
CA PHE A 647 -0.88 -10.29 -25.01
C PHE A 647 -1.91 -10.28 -26.14
N ALA A 648 -1.58 -10.85 -27.31
CA ALA A 648 -2.49 -10.85 -28.45
C ALA A 648 -3.73 -11.70 -28.15
N ASP A 649 -3.54 -12.94 -27.68
CA ASP A 649 -4.63 -13.86 -27.37
C ASP A 649 -5.49 -13.36 -26.19
N ASN A 650 -4.86 -12.93 -25.10
CA ASN A 650 -5.57 -12.36 -23.94
C ASN A 650 -6.27 -11.02 -24.24
N GLY A 651 -5.87 -10.31 -25.31
CA GLY A 651 -6.50 -9.06 -25.74
C GLY A 651 -7.82 -9.24 -26.51
N LEU A 652 -8.13 -10.45 -26.98
CA LEU A 652 -9.28 -10.74 -27.83
C LEU A 652 -10.41 -11.53 -27.15
N THR A 653 -10.12 -12.23 -26.05
CA THR A 653 -11.06 -13.17 -25.41
C THR A 653 -11.81 -12.62 -24.19
N GLY A 654 -11.49 -11.41 -23.74
CA GLY A 654 -12.13 -10.76 -22.59
C GLY A 654 -12.87 -9.48 -22.96
N PHE A 655 -14.19 -9.54 -23.16
CA PHE A 655 -15.03 -8.34 -23.22
C PHE A 655 -15.07 -7.72 -21.81
N VAL A 656 -14.38 -6.59 -21.62
CA VAL A 656 -14.08 -6.04 -20.29
C VAL A 656 -15.33 -5.44 -19.64
N ASP A 657 -15.77 -6.01 -18.51
CA ASP A 657 -16.73 -5.34 -17.63
C ASP A 657 -16.06 -4.11 -16.98
N GLY A 658 -16.66 -2.94 -17.20
CA GLY A 658 -15.95 -1.67 -17.41
C GLY A 658 -15.41 -0.94 -16.17
N THR A 659 -15.12 -1.63 -15.06
CA THR A 659 -14.96 -0.98 -13.73
C THR A 659 -13.66 -1.28 -12.97
N ASP A 660 -12.94 -2.38 -13.23
CA ASP A 660 -11.73 -2.74 -12.46
C ASP A 660 -10.46 -2.02 -12.96
N ARG A 661 -10.20 -0.85 -12.37
CA ARG A 661 -8.98 -0.05 -12.60
C ARG A 661 -7.67 -0.77 -12.32
N VAL A 662 -7.67 -1.86 -11.54
CA VAL A 662 -6.46 -2.68 -11.30
C VAL A 662 -6.09 -3.46 -12.57
N GLN A 663 -7.07 -3.97 -13.31
CA GLN A 663 -6.85 -4.68 -14.57
C GLN A 663 -6.34 -3.74 -15.66
N TRP A 664 -6.89 -2.52 -15.75
CA TRP A 664 -6.35 -1.48 -16.65
C TRP A 664 -4.91 -1.11 -16.32
N PHE A 665 -4.55 -1.01 -15.02
CA PHE A 665 -3.16 -0.77 -14.64
C PHE A 665 -2.27 -1.93 -15.05
N ASP A 666 -2.66 -3.17 -14.76
CA ASP A 666 -1.88 -4.37 -15.05
C ASP A 666 -1.63 -4.52 -16.55
N GLN A 667 -2.65 -4.33 -17.38
CA GLN A 667 -2.53 -4.34 -18.85
C GLN A 667 -1.67 -3.20 -19.39
N LEU A 668 -1.81 -1.97 -18.87
CA LEU A 668 -0.99 -0.82 -19.29
C LEU A 668 0.47 -0.96 -18.85
N TYR A 669 0.73 -1.52 -17.66
CA TYR A 669 2.09 -1.78 -17.17
C TYR A 669 2.78 -2.86 -17.99
N LYS A 670 2.06 -3.93 -18.33
CA LYS A 670 2.53 -4.99 -19.21
C LYS A 670 2.81 -4.52 -20.64
N ASN A 671 1.91 -3.72 -21.24
CA ASN A 671 2.15 -3.09 -22.54
C ASN A 671 3.33 -2.11 -22.51
N ALA A 672 3.49 -1.34 -21.42
CA ALA A 672 4.64 -0.45 -21.25
C ALA A 672 5.96 -1.22 -21.08
N LEU A 673 5.93 -2.43 -20.50
CA LEU A 673 7.10 -3.29 -20.37
C LEU A 673 7.65 -3.67 -21.75
N GLN A 674 6.79 -3.99 -22.73
CA GLN A 674 7.22 -4.25 -24.11
C GLN A 674 7.97 -3.05 -24.72
N VAL A 675 7.48 -1.82 -24.50
CA VAL A 675 8.13 -0.60 -25.04
C VAL A 675 9.50 -0.37 -24.38
N VAL A 676 9.68 -0.80 -23.13
CA VAL A 676 10.98 -0.79 -22.44
C VAL A 676 11.89 -1.92 -22.94
N GLU A 677 11.37 -3.12 -23.17
CA GLU A 677 12.11 -4.27 -23.70
C GLU A 677 12.61 -4.00 -25.14
N GLU A 678 11.75 -3.51 -26.03
CA GLU A 678 12.13 -3.06 -27.38
C GLU A 678 13.10 -1.88 -27.34
N GLY A 679 12.84 -0.91 -26.46
CA GLY A 679 13.71 0.26 -26.26
C GLY A 679 15.11 -0.11 -25.73
N ALA A 680 15.29 -1.27 -25.12
CA ALA A 680 16.59 -1.72 -24.62
C ALA A 680 17.48 -2.37 -25.71
N VAL A 681 16.93 -2.71 -26.89
CA VAL A 681 17.64 -3.50 -27.92
C VAL A 681 18.82 -2.75 -28.55
N SER A 682 18.72 -1.44 -28.77
CA SER A 682 19.86 -0.62 -29.21
C SER A 682 19.73 0.83 -28.77
N LEU A 683 20.82 1.60 -28.85
CA LEU A 683 20.82 3.04 -28.51
C LEU A 683 19.81 3.84 -29.34
N ASP A 684 19.51 3.43 -30.57
CA ASP A 684 18.54 4.11 -31.43
C ASP A 684 17.10 3.66 -31.16
N HIS A 685 16.88 2.38 -30.83
CA HIS A 685 15.60 1.93 -30.27
C HIS A 685 15.30 2.62 -28.94
N TYR A 686 16.32 2.85 -28.10
CA TYR A 686 16.18 3.63 -26.86
C TYR A 686 15.74 5.07 -27.12
N LYS A 687 16.39 5.77 -28.08
CA LYS A 687 15.99 7.13 -28.48
C LYS A 687 14.53 7.16 -28.97
N VAL A 688 14.17 6.25 -29.88
CA VAL A 688 12.81 6.15 -30.43
C VAL A 688 11.79 5.81 -29.35
N ALA A 689 12.03 4.80 -28.52
CA ALA A 689 11.14 4.42 -27.43
C ALA A 689 10.98 5.55 -26.40
N MET A 690 12.06 6.25 -26.03
CA MET A 690 11.99 7.40 -25.13
C MET A 690 11.24 8.58 -25.74
N GLN A 691 11.42 8.86 -27.04
CA GLN A 691 10.68 9.91 -27.74
C GLN A 691 9.20 9.53 -27.84
N VAL A 692 8.87 8.32 -28.26
CA VAL A 692 7.50 7.78 -28.31
C VAL A 692 6.85 7.80 -26.92
N LEU A 693 7.55 7.44 -25.84
CA LEU A 693 7.04 7.53 -24.47
C LEU A 693 6.81 8.98 -24.01
N GLN A 694 7.63 9.94 -24.48
CA GLN A 694 7.43 11.37 -24.23
C GLN A 694 6.24 11.92 -25.03
N ASP A 695 6.12 11.57 -26.30
CA ASP A 695 5.03 11.99 -27.19
C ASP A 695 3.69 11.38 -26.75
N TYR A 696 3.63 10.11 -26.37
CA TYR A 696 2.44 9.53 -25.72
C TYR A 696 2.14 10.21 -24.38
N ASN A 697 3.15 10.60 -23.58
CA ASN A 697 2.91 11.40 -22.37
C ASN A 697 2.31 12.78 -22.70
N LEU A 698 2.73 13.43 -23.78
CA LEU A 698 2.20 14.70 -24.24
C LEU A 698 0.78 14.54 -24.81
N GLN A 699 0.53 13.52 -25.65
CA GLN A 699 -0.79 13.22 -26.20
C GLN A 699 -1.80 12.80 -25.14
N LEU A 700 -1.40 12.00 -24.14
CA LEU A 700 -2.26 11.67 -22.99
C LEU A 700 -2.56 12.92 -22.14
N ARG A 701 -1.57 13.79 -21.90
CA ARG A 701 -1.79 15.11 -21.27
C ARG A 701 -2.63 16.07 -22.14
N GLY A 702 -2.74 15.81 -23.44
CA GLY A 702 -3.64 16.47 -24.38
C GLY A 702 -5.07 15.95 -24.27
N LYS A 703 -5.30 14.65 -24.48
CA LYS A 703 -6.64 14.02 -24.43
C LYS A 703 -7.31 14.12 -23.04
N VAL A 704 -6.54 14.14 -21.95
CA VAL A 704 -7.06 14.41 -20.59
C VAL A 704 -7.61 15.85 -20.43
N ARG A 705 -7.45 16.74 -21.42
CA ARG A 705 -8.10 18.07 -21.47
C ARG A 705 -9.40 18.10 -22.26
N SER A 706 -9.73 17.03 -22.99
CA SER A 706 -10.91 16.97 -23.89
C SER A 706 -11.98 15.97 -23.44
N ASP A 707 -11.78 15.29 -22.32
CA ASP A 707 -12.65 14.20 -21.84
C ASP A 707 -13.10 14.48 -20.38
N PRO A 708 -14.36 14.92 -20.15
CA PRO A 708 -14.77 15.48 -18.85
C PRO A 708 -14.79 14.50 -17.67
N GLU A 709 -14.98 13.19 -17.92
CA GLU A 709 -15.34 12.25 -16.85
C GLU A 709 -14.14 11.49 -16.25
N PHE A 710 -13.02 11.41 -16.99
CA PHE A 710 -11.91 10.50 -16.64
C PHE A 710 -10.87 11.06 -15.64
N THR A 711 -11.05 12.26 -15.07
CA THR A 711 -10.07 12.88 -14.16
C THR A 711 -10.03 12.31 -12.73
N ASN A 712 -10.86 11.32 -12.39
CA ASN A 712 -10.88 10.68 -11.08
C ASN A 712 -9.92 9.48 -10.94
N CYS A 713 -9.45 9.24 -9.72
CA CYS A 713 -8.63 8.11 -9.27
C CYS A 713 -7.28 7.86 -10.01
N ARG A 714 -6.33 8.80 -9.83
CA ARG A 714 -5.00 8.43 -9.34
C ARG A 714 -4.78 9.08 -7.98
N PHE A 715 -4.25 8.34 -7.00
CA PHE A 715 -3.91 8.88 -5.68
C PHE A 715 -2.66 9.78 -5.76
N ARG A 716 -2.79 11.00 -6.31
CA ARG A 716 -1.91 12.11 -5.93
C ARG A 716 -2.16 12.39 -4.46
N GLU A 717 -1.23 12.03 -3.58
CA GLU A 717 -1.23 12.60 -2.22
C GLU A 717 -1.12 14.13 -2.34
N MET A 718 -1.77 14.87 -1.44
CA MET A 718 -1.56 16.32 -1.36
C MET A 718 -0.13 16.58 -0.90
N LYS A 719 0.72 17.07 -1.80
CA LYS A 719 2.12 17.38 -1.53
C LYS A 719 2.35 18.87 -1.75
N PHE A 720 2.53 19.61 -0.66
CA PHE A 720 3.03 20.98 -0.71
C PHE A 720 4.36 21.06 0.04
N LYS A 721 5.37 21.62 -0.61
CA LYS A 721 6.67 21.96 -0.04
C LYS A 721 7.20 23.21 -0.72
N ALA A 722 7.70 24.16 0.06
CA ALA A 722 8.42 25.31 -0.44
C ALA A 722 9.57 25.72 0.49
N PHE A 723 10.43 26.62 0.02
CA PHE A 723 11.46 27.28 0.83
C PHE A 723 11.23 28.79 0.77
N LEU A 724 11.14 29.47 1.92
CA LEU A 724 10.87 30.90 1.95
C LEU A 724 12.14 31.72 1.66
N THR A 725 11.98 32.80 0.89
CA THR A 725 13.00 33.83 0.71
C THR A 725 13.15 34.66 1.99
N GLU A 726 14.30 35.29 2.23
CA GLU A 726 14.48 36.18 3.38
C GLU A 726 13.49 37.36 3.36
N ASN A 727 13.22 37.92 2.17
CA ASN A 727 12.20 38.96 1.99
C ASN A 727 10.79 38.42 2.32
N GLY A 728 10.44 37.21 1.87
CA GLY A 728 9.16 36.57 2.16
C GLY A 728 8.95 36.28 3.64
N VAL A 729 10.01 35.85 4.34
CA VAL A 729 10.02 35.70 5.81
C VAL A 729 9.73 37.05 6.50
N ASN A 730 10.49 38.10 6.15
CA ASN A 730 10.29 39.44 6.71
C ASN A 730 8.89 40.00 6.40
N LEU A 731 8.36 39.76 5.20
CA LEU A 731 7.04 40.21 4.74
C LEU A 731 5.92 39.55 5.55
N LEU A 732 5.99 38.24 5.77
CA LEU A 732 4.99 37.52 6.57
C LEU A 732 5.12 37.87 8.06
N GLU A 733 6.32 37.80 8.64
CA GLU A 733 6.53 38.01 10.08
C GLU A 733 6.28 39.46 10.53
N LYS A 734 6.79 40.46 9.80
CA LYS A 734 6.88 41.85 10.28
C LYS A 734 5.81 42.78 9.70
N ARG A 735 5.01 42.31 8.73
CA ARG A 735 3.95 43.09 8.07
C ARG A 735 2.59 42.36 8.11
N PHE A 736 2.48 41.18 7.50
CA PHE A 736 1.16 40.59 7.23
C PHE A 736 0.55 39.75 8.37
N LEU A 737 1.30 38.84 8.99
CA LEU A 737 0.76 38.02 10.09
C LEU A 737 0.32 38.86 11.31
N PRO A 738 1.03 39.93 11.73
CA PRO A 738 0.56 40.83 12.79
C PRO A 738 -0.75 41.55 12.46
N ALA A 739 -0.99 41.89 11.19
CA ALA A 739 -2.25 42.51 10.76
C ALA A 739 -3.41 41.51 10.83
N PHE A 740 -3.24 40.31 10.26
CA PHE A 740 -4.28 39.27 10.25
C PHE A 740 -4.66 38.80 11.68
N ASP A 741 -3.70 38.76 12.61
CA ASP A 741 -3.95 38.43 14.03
C ASP A 741 -4.96 39.40 14.69
N LYS A 742 -4.95 40.67 14.29
CA LYS A 742 -5.93 41.69 14.73
C LYS A 742 -7.29 41.56 14.06
N MET A 743 -7.34 41.07 12.81
CA MET A 743 -8.60 40.90 12.08
C MET A 743 -9.43 39.75 12.65
N GLY A 744 -8.81 38.60 12.88
CA GLY A 744 -9.45 37.48 13.57
C GLY A 744 -8.64 36.20 13.60
N LYS A 745 -8.92 35.37 14.60
CA LYS A 745 -8.16 34.17 14.96
C LYS A 745 -7.96 33.17 13.81
N ASN A 746 -8.99 32.94 13.01
CA ASN A 746 -8.99 31.94 11.94
C ASN A 746 -8.88 32.62 10.56
N CYS A 747 -8.09 32.03 9.67
CA CYS A 747 -7.94 32.46 8.28
C CYS A 747 -7.87 31.23 7.36
N HIS A 748 -8.39 31.34 6.13
CA HIS A 748 -8.19 30.33 5.09
C HIS A 748 -6.93 30.65 4.29
N LEU A 749 -5.98 29.71 4.26
CA LEU A 749 -4.84 29.77 3.36
C LEU A 749 -5.22 29.01 2.07
N LEU A 750 -5.18 29.68 0.92
CA LEU A 750 -5.36 29.07 -0.40
C LEU A 750 -4.04 29.11 -1.16
N LEU A 751 -3.57 27.93 -1.56
CA LEU A 751 -2.32 27.69 -2.28
C LEU A 751 -2.64 27.27 -3.72
N THR A 752 -2.00 27.90 -4.70
CA THR A 752 -2.18 27.67 -6.14
C THR A 752 -0.82 27.66 -6.86
N LYS A 753 -0.77 27.31 -8.14
CA LYS A 753 0.50 27.22 -8.92
C LYS A 753 1.30 28.52 -8.98
N GLU A 754 0.62 29.67 -8.94
CA GLU A 754 1.19 31.01 -9.15
C GLU A 754 1.06 31.92 -7.93
N HIS A 755 0.05 31.68 -7.07
CA HIS A 755 -0.31 32.57 -5.97
C HIS A 755 -0.59 31.84 -4.65
N LEU A 756 -0.28 32.52 -3.56
CA LEU A 756 -0.71 32.21 -2.19
C LEU A 756 -1.67 33.30 -1.74
N PHE A 757 -2.80 32.91 -1.15
CA PHE A 757 -3.79 33.84 -0.59
C PHE A 757 -4.02 33.58 0.90
N PHE A 758 -4.14 34.66 1.68
CA PHE A 758 -4.76 34.66 3.00
C PHE A 758 -6.16 35.27 2.89
N LEU A 759 -7.18 34.50 3.25
CA LEU A 759 -8.59 34.82 3.07
C LEU A 759 -9.31 34.80 4.42
N HIS A 760 -9.55 35.96 5.01
CA HIS A 760 -10.32 36.11 6.25
C HIS A 760 -11.81 36.34 5.91
N ASN A 761 -12.67 35.62 6.63
CA ASN A 761 -14.14 35.73 6.61
C ASN A 761 -14.88 35.55 5.26
N LEU A 762 -14.19 35.20 4.17
CA LEU A 762 -14.76 35.22 2.82
C LEU A 762 -15.96 34.28 2.58
N LEU A 763 -16.06 33.16 3.32
CA LEU A 763 -17.19 32.22 3.25
C LEU A 763 -18.31 32.51 4.26
N ASN A 764 -18.09 33.41 5.22
CA ASN A 764 -19.03 33.73 6.29
C ASN A 764 -19.51 35.17 6.07
N GLY A 765 -20.74 35.37 5.60
CA GLY A 765 -21.25 36.70 5.25
C GLY A 765 -21.32 37.73 6.39
N ASP A 766 -21.15 37.31 7.64
CA ASP A 766 -21.14 38.16 8.84
C ASP A 766 -19.71 38.62 9.19
N GLY A 767 -19.38 39.87 8.84
CA GLY A 767 -18.14 40.55 9.26
C GLY A 767 -17.20 40.98 8.12
N VAL A 768 -16.09 41.63 8.48
CA VAL A 768 -15.08 42.14 7.53
C VAL A 768 -14.41 41.00 6.76
N GLN A 769 -14.58 41.00 5.44
CA GLN A 769 -13.80 40.15 4.54
C GLN A 769 -12.43 40.79 4.29
N CYS A 770 -11.36 40.01 4.28
CA CYS A 770 -10.02 40.50 3.93
C CYS A 770 -9.27 39.48 3.09
N ILE A 771 -8.67 39.96 2.00
CA ILE A 771 -8.02 39.17 0.96
C ILE A 771 -6.62 39.74 0.77
N ALA A 772 -5.60 38.94 1.10
CA ALA A 772 -4.21 39.23 0.77
C ALA A 772 -3.70 38.20 -0.23
N GLN A 773 -3.19 38.65 -1.37
CA GLN A 773 -2.63 37.82 -2.45
C GLN A 773 -1.14 38.09 -2.59
N PHE A 774 -0.36 37.03 -2.76
CA PHE A 774 1.07 37.06 -3.02
C PHE A 774 1.38 36.18 -4.23
N ARG A 775 2.19 36.67 -5.16
CA ARG A 775 2.81 35.81 -6.16
C ARG A 775 3.87 34.93 -5.50
N LYS A 776 3.98 33.66 -5.92
CA LYS A 776 4.87 32.67 -5.28
C LYS A 776 6.32 33.16 -5.17
N ASP A 777 6.81 33.86 -6.18
CA ASP A 777 8.23 34.24 -6.33
C ASP A 777 8.66 35.34 -5.33
N VAL A 778 7.68 36.03 -4.71
CA VAL A 778 7.91 36.99 -3.62
C VAL A 778 8.26 36.26 -2.32
N LEU A 779 7.54 35.16 -2.08
CA LEU A 779 7.57 34.43 -0.81
C LEU A 779 8.56 33.26 -0.84
N PHE A 780 8.82 32.64 -1.99
CA PHE A 780 9.48 31.34 -2.09
C PHE A 780 10.55 31.25 -3.18
N ASP A 781 11.70 30.63 -2.85
CA ASP A 781 12.79 30.30 -3.80
C ASP A 781 12.47 29.06 -4.67
N ASP A 782 11.81 28.08 -4.06
CA ASP A 782 11.37 26.81 -4.68
C ASP A 782 9.98 26.52 -4.13
N TYR A 783 9.02 26.32 -5.04
CA TYR A 783 7.60 26.18 -4.72
C TYR A 783 7.02 24.97 -5.45
N ARG A 784 6.64 23.94 -4.69
CA ARG A 784 6.11 22.68 -5.24
C ARG A 784 4.76 22.38 -4.60
N ILE A 785 3.72 22.41 -5.42
CA ILE A 785 2.36 22.04 -5.04
C ILE A 785 1.86 20.92 -5.95
N SER A 786 1.21 19.91 -5.36
CA SER A 786 0.36 18.99 -6.10
C SER A 786 -0.87 18.58 -5.31
N SER A 787 -2.01 18.59 -5.99
CA SER A 787 -3.33 18.29 -5.44
C SER A 787 -4.18 17.56 -6.48
N GLN A 788 -5.21 16.86 -6.00
CA GLN A 788 -6.25 16.28 -6.86
C GLN A 788 -7.22 17.36 -7.39
N ASN A 789 -7.29 18.52 -6.72
CA ASN A 789 -8.11 19.64 -7.15
C ASN A 789 -7.29 20.65 -7.97
N GLU A 790 -6.83 20.25 -9.17
CA GLU A 790 -6.09 21.10 -10.13
C GLU A 790 -4.81 21.74 -9.55
N ASP A 791 -4.15 21.04 -8.63
CA ASP A 791 -3.03 21.55 -7.82
C ASP A 791 -3.35 22.81 -6.98
N ARG A 792 -4.62 23.04 -6.66
CA ARG A 792 -5.09 23.96 -5.60
C ARG A 792 -5.22 23.23 -4.27
N ILE A 793 -4.82 23.86 -3.17
CA ILE A 793 -4.99 23.34 -1.79
C ILE A 793 -5.47 24.50 -0.91
N ALA A 794 -6.59 24.33 -0.21
CA ALA A 794 -7.06 25.29 0.79
C ALA A 794 -7.27 24.62 2.16
N PHE A 795 -7.00 25.36 3.24
CA PHE A 795 -7.29 24.95 4.61
C PHE A 795 -7.40 26.17 5.53
N SER A 796 -8.29 26.10 6.52
CA SER A 796 -8.36 27.03 7.65
C SER A 796 -7.22 26.75 8.65
N LEU A 797 -6.62 27.80 9.22
CA LEU A 797 -5.60 27.74 10.27
C LEU A 797 -5.77 28.87 11.30
N ASP A 798 -5.13 28.71 12.46
CA ASP A 798 -5.03 29.73 13.52
C ASP A 798 -3.83 30.66 13.26
N ILE A 799 -4.10 31.96 13.07
CA ILE A 799 -3.07 32.94 12.70
C ILE A 799 -2.05 33.16 13.83
N ALA A 800 -2.47 33.10 15.10
CA ALA A 800 -1.57 33.29 16.24
C ALA A 800 -0.57 32.12 16.36
N LEU A 801 -1.00 30.90 16.02
CA LEU A 801 -0.12 29.74 15.96
C LEU A 801 0.87 29.84 14.77
N LEU A 802 0.39 30.25 13.59
CA LEU A 802 1.25 30.48 12.42
C LEU A 802 2.29 31.57 12.69
N TYR A 803 1.88 32.71 13.26
CA TYR A 803 2.76 33.82 13.59
C TYR A 803 3.83 33.40 14.62
N ARG A 804 3.44 32.66 15.66
CA ARG A 804 4.38 32.12 16.66
C ARG A 804 5.39 31.14 16.03
N ALA A 805 4.94 30.25 15.13
CA ALA A 805 5.82 29.30 14.47
C ALA A 805 6.86 30.00 13.59
N VAL A 806 6.43 30.92 12.72
CA VAL A 806 7.35 31.71 11.87
C VAL A 806 8.34 32.49 12.73
N LYS A 807 7.86 33.26 13.71
CA LYS A 807 8.71 34.06 14.61
C LYS A 807 9.74 33.20 15.37
N SER A 808 9.33 32.05 15.90
CA SER A 808 10.24 31.12 16.58
C SER A 808 11.30 30.55 15.64
N SER A 809 10.97 30.26 14.38
CA SER A 809 11.95 29.82 13.38
C SER A 809 12.92 30.94 12.99
N VAL A 810 12.47 32.20 12.92
CA VAL A 810 13.31 33.36 12.57
C VAL A 810 14.34 33.65 13.64
N SER A 811 13.95 33.73 14.92
CA SER A 811 14.87 34.09 16.01
C SER A 811 16.10 33.16 16.08
N ILE A 812 15.90 31.86 15.86
CA ILE A 812 16.97 30.86 15.92
C ILE A 812 17.84 30.89 14.65
N CYS A 813 17.33 31.36 13.50
CA CYS A 813 18.17 31.62 12.33
C CYS A 813 19.08 32.85 12.51
N THR A 814 18.63 33.88 13.24
CA THR A 814 19.40 35.13 13.42
C THR A 814 20.59 35.01 14.37
N GLU A 815 20.52 34.15 15.40
CA GLU A 815 21.57 34.02 16.44
C GLU A 815 22.91 33.45 15.94
N PHE A 816 22.95 32.83 14.76
CA PHE A 816 24.13 32.14 14.21
C PHE A 816 24.60 32.70 12.86
N SER A 817 24.49 34.02 12.70
CA SER A 817 24.81 34.76 11.46
C SER A 817 26.33 34.92 11.23
N GLY A 818 27.04 33.81 10.99
CA GLY A 818 28.50 33.75 10.91
C GLY A 818 29.06 32.78 9.87
N GLY A 819 28.44 32.66 8.70
CA GLY A 819 28.93 31.82 7.60
C GLY A 819 28.06 31.88 6.34
N LEU A 820 28.67 31.70 5.15
CA LEU A 820 28.03 31.87 3.83
C LEU A 820 27.10 30.71 3.40
N ALA A 821 26.34 30.14 4.34
CA ALA A 821 25.31 29.13 4.05
C ALA A 821 23.98 29.55 4.71
N ALA A 822 23.13 30.26 3.95
CA ALA A 822 21.90 30.84 4.47
C ALA A 822 20.95 29.77 5.05
N ASN A 823 20.54 29.95 6.32
CA ASN A 823 19.61 29.08 7.06
C ASN A 823 18.16 29.19 6.52
N ARG A 824 17.93 28.77 5.27
CA ARG A 824 16.64 28.85 4.57
C ARG A 824 15.52 28.13 5.33
N LEU A 825 14.40 28.82 5.54
CA LEU A 825 13.21 28.29 6.19
C LEU A 825 12.39 27.44 5.21
N GLN A 826 12.30 26.13 5.45
CA GLN A 826 11.47 25.23 4.65
C GLN A 826 10.06 25.14 5.25
N ILE A 827 9.03 25.22 4.40
CA ILE A 827 7.63 24.97 4.77
C ILE A 827 7.12 23.73 4.02
N LYS A 828 6.36 22.85 4.69
CA LYS A 828 5.75 21.68 4.05
C LYS A 828 4.44 21.25 4.72
N LEU A 829 3.54 20.67 3.93
CA LEU A 829 2.32 20.03 4.42
C LEU A 829 2.65 18.60 4.85
N VAL A 830 2.36 18.23 6.10
CA VAL A 830 2.65 16.88 6.63
C VAL A 830 1.42 16.33 7.33
N LYS A 831 1.12 15.05 7.10
CA LYS A 831 0.21 14.30 7.98
C LYS A 831 1.06 13.65 9.08
N LYS A 832 0.97 14.15 10.31
CA LYS A 832 1.63 13.59 11.49
C LYS A 832 0.58 12.89 12.35
N LEU A 833 0.99 11.90 13.14
CA LEU A 833 0.15 11.32 14.18
C LEU A 833 0.66 11.88 15.53
N PRO A 834 0.01 12.91 16.11
CA PRO A 834 0.39 13.41 17.42
C PRO A 834 0.32 12.29 18.47
N PRO A 835 1.19 12.28 19.50
CA PRO A 835 1.21 11.22 20.52
C PRO A 835 -0.14 10.92 21.20
N ASN A 836 -1.04 11.90 21.20
CA ASN A 836 -2.36 11.84 21.84
C ASN A 836 -3.53 11.71 20.83
N CYS A 837 -3.29 11.38 19.55
CA CYS A 837 -4.34 11.32 18.53
C CYS A 837 -4.34 9.99 17.76
N THR A 838 -5.52 9.44 17.49
CA THR A 838 -5.69 8.16 16.76
C THR A 838 -5.86 8.32 15.25
N GLN A 839 -5.91 9.55 14.74
CA GLN A 839 -5.98 9.86 13.31
C GLN A 839 -4.83 10.79 12.93
N PRO A 840 -4.18 10.59 11.77
CA PRO A 840 -3.08 11.44 11.34
C PRO A 840 -3.61 12.82 10.95
N MET A 841 -3.36 13.81 11.81
CA MET A 841 -3.79 15.19 11.59
C MET A 841 -2.87 15.90 10.58
N PRO A 842 -3.41 16.80 9.75
CA PRO A 842 -2.61 17.64 8.88
C PRO A 842 -1.96 18.79 9.66
N PHE A 843 -0.69 19.05 9.37
CA PHE A 843 0.11 20.15 9.90
C PHE A 843 0.79 20.89 8.76
N LEU A 844 0.98 22.19 8.97
CA LEU A 844 1.88 23.03 8.19
C LEU A 844 3.19 23.13 8.99
N THR A 845 4.16 22.29 8.61
CA THR A 845 5.44 22.17 9.31
C THR A 845 6.45 23.17 8.75
N PHE A 846 7.07 23.92 9.66
CA PHE A 846 8.21 24.80 9.41
C PHE A 846 9.49 24.12 9.91
N GLU A 847 10.53 24.04 9.06
CA GLU A 847 11.80 23.39 9.38
C GLU A 847 12.97 24.33 9.07
N THR A 848 13.85 24.55 10.05
CA THR A 848 15.16 25.21 9.84
C THR A 848 16.29 24.19 10.00
N LYS A 849 17.37 24.37 9.23
CA LYS A 849 18.59 23.56 9.32
C LYS A 849 19.75 24.40 9.84
N GLY A 850 19.77 24.68 11.14
CA GLY A 850 20.91 25.35 11.78
C GLY A 850 22.11 24.43 11.93
N TYR A 851 23.32 25.01 11.95
CA TYR A 851 24.61 24.28 11.96
C TYR A 851 24.84 23.38 13.20
N LYS A 852 24.04 23.53 14.26
CA LYS A 852 24.10 22.71 15.50
C LYS A 852 22.75 22.14 15.97
N SER A 853 21.63 22.50 15.34
CA SER A 853 20.28 22.04 15.70
C SER A 853 19.27 22.36 14.60
N ALA A 854 18.32 21.46 14.38
CA ALA A 854 17.20 21.67 13.47
C ALA A 854 15.92 21.96 14.27
N VAL A 855 15.24 23.07 13.96
CA VAL A 855 13.98 23.45 14.63
C VAL A 855 12.82 23.02 13.76
N ILE A 856 11.86 22.31 14.34
CA ILE A 856 10.65 21.84 13.66
C ILE A 856 9.45 22.40 14.42
N GLN A 857 8.73 23.35 13.81
CA GLN A 857 7.50 23.93 14.35
C GLN A 857 6.29 23.41 13.56
N ASP A 858 5.33 22.80 14.25
CA ASP A 858 4.13 22.21 13.64
C ASP A 858 2.90 23.07 13.91
N VAL A 859 2.43 23.80 12.89
CA VAL A 859 1.17 24.54 12.96
C VAL A 859 0.03 23.58 12.64
N PRO A 860 -0.91 23.29 13.57
CA PRO A 860 -2.08 22.47 13.27
C PRO A 860 -2.99 23.23 12.29
N ILE A 861 -3.47 22.52 11.28
CA ILE A 861 -4.42 23.06 10.30
C ILE A 861 -5.68 22.21 10.28
N SER A 862 -6.77 22.79 9.76
CA SER A 862 -7.99 22.03 9.47
C SER A 862 -7.72 20.94 8.42
N LYS A 863 -8.65 19.97 8.31
CA LYS A 863 -8.69 19.07 7.16
C LYS A 863 -8.78 19.91 5.87
N PRO A 864 -7.89 19.71 4.88
CA PRO A 864 -7.97 20.44 3.60
C PRO A 864 -9.37 20.36 3.00
N LEU A 865 -9.83 21.50 2.49
CA LEU A 865 -11.20 21.70 2.01
C LEU A 865 -11.52 20.77 0.84
N SER A 866 -12.78 20.36 0.75
CA SER A 866 -13.29 19.53 -0.36
C SER A 866 -13.32 20.30 -1.69
N ARG A 867 -13.44 19.59 -2.83
CA ARG A 867 -13.45 20.22 -4.16
C ARG A 867 -14.53 21.29 -4.30
N SER A 868 -15.75 21.02 -3.81
CA SER A 868 -16.83 22.02 -3.73
C SER A 868 -16.41 23.23 -2.90
N GLN A 869 -16.02 23.02 -1.64
CA GLN A 869 -15.61 24.13 -0.74
C GLN A 869 -14.44 25.00 -1.28
N VAL A 870 -13.56 24.45 -2.11
CA VAL A 870 -12.52 25.22 -2.80
C VAL A 870 -13.07 25.98 -4.01
N ILE A 871 -14.05 25.43 -4.73
CA ILE A 871 -14.79 26.14 -5.78
C ILE A 871 -15.62 27.27 -5.15
N ASP A 872 -16.38 27.00 -4.09
CA ASP A 872 -17.18 27.99 -3.35
C ASP A 872 -16.29 29.16 -2.88
N LEU A 873 -15.12 28.85 -2.31
CA LEU A 873 -14.11 29.83 -1.88
C LEU A 873 -13.48 30.61 -3.05
N GLN A 874 -13.30 29.97 -4.21
CA GLN A 874 -12.81 30.64 -5.42
C GLN A 874 -13.88 31.56 -6.01
N THR A 875 -15.13 31.11 -6.15
CA THR A 875 -16.24 31.95 -6.64
C THR A 875 -16.47 33.15 -5.73
N ALA A 876 -16.37 32.96 -4.39
CA ALA A 876 -16.41 34.08 -3.45
C ALA A 876 -15.23 35.06 -3.65
N LEU A 877 -14.02 34.57 -3.90
CA LEU A 877 -12.83 35.37 -4.21
C LEU A 877 -12.92 36.10 -5.55
N ASP A 878 -13.54 35.49 -6.56
CA ASP A 878 -13.75 36.09 -7.87
C ASP A 878 -14.81 37.20 -7.77
N SER A 879 -15.92 36.96 -7.06
CA SER A 879 -16.93 37.98 -6.71
C SER A 879 -16.46 39.09 -5.74
N ALA A 880 -15.19 39.05 -5.33
CA ALA A 880 -14.56 40.05 -4.47
C ALA A 880 -13.50 40.90 -5.19
N GLN A 881 -13.21 40.61 -6.46
CA GLN A 881 -12.28 41.38 -7.29
C GLN A 881 -12.94 42.60 -7.99
N ASP A 882 -14.27 42.74 -7.89
CA ASP A 882 -15.00 43.89 -8.43
C ASP A 882 -14.58 45.20 -7.75
N LEU A 883 -14.03 46.13 -8.55
CA LEU A 883 -13.52 47.41 -8.08
C LEU A 883 -14.64 48.48 -8.03
N PRO A 884 -14.69 49.32 -6.98
CA PRO A 884 -15.53 50.51 -6.95
C PRO A 884 -15.30 51.44 -8.15
N PRO A 885 -16.37 52.09 -8.70
CA PRO A 885 -16.23 53.03 -9.82
C PRO A 885 -15.49 54.32 -9.44
N THR A 886 -15.46 54.67 -8.15
CA THR A 886 -14.73 55.81 -7.60
C THR A 886 -13.94 55.35 -6.38
N LEU A 887 -12.63 55.61 -6.39
CA LEU A 887 -11.69 55.30 -5.31
C LEU A 887 -10.97 56.58 -4.86
N VAL A 888 -11.07 56.95 -3.58
CA VAL A 888 -10.38 58.11 -2.99
C VAL A 888 -9.17 57.68 -2.16
N GLN A 889 -8.02 58.31 -2.41
CA GLN A 889 -6.75 57.98 -1.77
C GLN A 889 -6.55 58.73 -0.44
N VAL A 890 -6.39 58.01 0.66
CA VAL A 890 -6.00 58.56 1.96
C VAL A 890 -4.51 58.30 2.17
N GLN A 891 -3.75 59.38 2.39
CA GLN A 891 -2.28 59.32 2.53
C GLN A 891 -1.83 59.01 3.97
N ASP A 892 -2.56 59.45 4.99
CA ASP A 892 -2.28 59.14 6.40
C ASP A 892 -3.46 58.39 7.05
N PRO A 893 -3.43 57.04 7.08
CA PRO A 893 -4.48 56.26 7.73
C PRO A 893 -4.46 56.38 9.27
N ASN A 894 -3.41 56.93 9.89
CA ASN A 894 -3.31 57.03 11.35
C ASN A 894 -4.28 58.08 11.91
N GLN A 895 -4.50 59.19 11.19
CA GLN A 895 -5.52 60.19 11.54
C GLN A 895 -6.92 59.59 11.54
N LEU A 896 -7.22 58.73 10.56
CA LEU A 896 -8.50 58.04 10.44
C LEU A 896 -8.67 56.97 11.54
N GLN A 897 -7.64 56.17 11.84
CA GLN A 897 -7.62 55.22 12.96
C GLN A 897 -7.85 55.95 14.30
N ASN A 898 -7.12 57.04 14.55
CA ASN A 898 -7.27 57.85 15.76
C ASN A 898 -8.70 58.39 15.91
N PHE A 899 -9.29 58.95 14.85
CA PHE A 899 -10.68 59.42 14.88
C PHE A 899 -11.64 58.28 15.24
N VAL A 900 -11.55 57.14 14.55
CA VAL A 900 -12.42 55.98 14.75
C VAL A 900 -12.29 55.39 16.15
N ASP A 901 -11.09 55.37 16.73
CA ASP A 901 -10.87 54.88 18.10
C ASP A 901 -11.40 55.80 19.20
N HIS A 902 -11.61 57.10 18.92
CA HIS A 902 -12.41 57.95 19.82
C HIS A 902 -13.90 57.66 19.61
N MET A 903 -14.35 57.62 18.34
CA MET A 903 -15.76 57.48 17.96
C MET A 903 -16.40 56.15 18.37
N ARG A 904 -15.62 55.07 18.55
CA ARG A 904 -16.12 53.76 19.05
C ARG A 904 -16.80 53.79 20.42
N HIS A 905 -16.67 54.88 21.18
CA HIS A 905 -17.34 55.08 22.47
C HIS A 905 -18.62 55.94 22.34
N VAL A 906 -18.94 56.42 21.14
CA VAL A 906 -20.07 57.33 20.84
C VAL A 906 -21.24 56.59 20.21
N GLY A 907 -20.98 55.54 19.42
CA GLY A 907 -22.00 54.67 18.84
C GLY A 907 -21.39 53.56 17.98
N ASP A 908 -22.20 52.56 17.61
CA ASP A 908 -21.74 51.37 16.88
C ASP A 908 -21.81 51.48 15.35
N VAL A 909 -22.48 52.51 14.82
CA VAL A 909 -22.73 52.72 13.38
C VAL A 909 -22.02 53.98 12.88
N LEU A 910 -21.36 53.84 11.72
CA LEU A 910 -20.56 54.86 11.05
C LEU A 910 -21.13 55.09 9.64
N ASN A 911 -21.57 56.31 9.34
CA ASN A 911 -21.91 56.69 7.97
C ASN A 911 -20.65 57.17 7.25
N VAL A 912 -20.35 56.56 6.10
CA VAL A 912 -19.19 56.87 5.25
C VAL A 912 -19.70 57.34 3.89
N THR A 913 -19.36 58.59 3.52
CA THR A 913 -19.71 59.16 2.22
C THR A 913 -18.45 59.40 1.39
N ILE A 914 -18.49 59.01 0.11
CA ILE A 914 -17.41 59.17 -0.85
C ILE A 914 -17.92 59.92 -2.07
N SER A 915 -17.23 60.99 -2.46
CA SER A 915 -17.58 61.84 -3.60
C SER A 915 -16.59 61.73 -4.77
N LYS A 916 -17.13 61.76 -5.99
CA LYS A 916 -16.39 61.91 -7.26
C LYS A 916 -15.56 63.20 -7.34
N HIS A 917 -15.76 64.15 -6.41
CA HIS A 917 -14.96 65.35 -6.27
C HIS A 917 -13.63 65.13 -5.52
N GLY A 918 -13.47 64.01 -4.81
CA GLY A 918 -12.32 63.72 -3.95
C GLY A 918 -12.54 64.04 -2.46
N ASP A 919 -13.79 64.06 -2.00
CA ASP A 919 -14.12 64.26 -0.59
C ASP A 919 -14.54 62.92 0.07
N LEU A 920 -13.99 62.63 1.25
CA LEU A 920 -14.33 61.49 2.11
C LEU A 920 -14.87 62.01 3.44
N GLN A 921 -16.14 61.79 3.72
CA GLN A 921 -16.78 62.15 4.99
C GLN A 921 -17.05 60.91 5.83
N VAL A 922 -16.73 60.98 7.13
CA VAL A 922 -16.90 59.86 8.07
C VAL A 922 -17.58 60.39 9.34
N GLN A 923 -18.80 59.92 9.63
CA GLN A 923 -19.70 60.53 10.63
C GLN A 923 -20.47 59.47 11.44
N ILE A 924 -20.54 59.64 12.76
CA ILE A 924 -21.54 58.97 13.60
C ILE A 924 -22.70 59.94 13.85
N SER A 925 -23.92 59.41 13.80
CA SER A 925 -25.13 60.13 14.21
C SER A 925 -25.83 59.30 15.28
N THR A 926 -26.04 59.89 16.46
CA THR A 926 -26.89 59.34 17.52
C THR A 926 -28.20 60.13 17.59
N THR A 927 -29.08 59.78 18.53
CA THR A 927 -30.31 60.52 18.82
C THR A 927 -30.07 61.94 19.37
N LEU A 928 -28.87 62.24 19.89
CA LEU A 928 -28.55 63.51 20.55
C LEU A 928 -27.43 64.30 19.88
N ILE A 929 -26.46 63.63 19.25
CA ILE A 929 -25.28 64.28 18.66
C ILE A 929 -24.91 63.70 17.29
N ARG A 930 -24.47 64.58 16.39
CA ARG A 930 -23.83 64.23 15.12
C ARG A 930 -22.38 64.67 15.16
N LEU A 931 -21.45 63.75 14.97
CA LEU A 931 -20.02 63.98 15.06
C LEU A 931 -19.33 63.31 13.86
N GLY A 932 -18.58 64.08 13.09
CA GLY A 932 -17.93 63.60 11.88
C GLY A 932 -16.67 64.39 11.53
N THR A 933 -15.86 63.77 10.68
CA THR A 933 -14.69 64.39 10.05
C THR A 933 -14.85 64.36 8.52
N GLU A 934 -14.15 65.26 7.85
CA GLU A 934 -14.13 65.37 6.39
C GLU A 934 -12.69 65.52 5.90
N PHE A 935 -12.29 64.64 4.98
CA PHE A 935 -11.02 64.71 4.26
C PHE A 935 -11.31 65.19 2.84
N GLN A 936 -10.94 66.43 2.53
CA GLN A 936 -11.20 67.07 1.24
C GLN A 936 -10.03 66.91 0.26
N ARG A 937 -10.32 67.06 -1.05
CA ARG A 937 -9.31 67.16 -2.13
C ARG A 937 -8.37 65.94 -2.24
N LEU A 938 -8.84 64.76 -1.85
CA LEU A 938 -8.13 63.50 -2.01
C LEU A 938 -7.93 63.16 -3.49
N SER A 939 -6.91 62.36 -3.79
CA SER A 939 -6.70 61.86 -5.14
C SER A 939 -7.80 60.87 -5.52
N VAL A 940 -8.40 61.03 -6.70
CA VAL A 940 -9.50 60.20 -7.20
C VAL A 940 -9.00 59.29 -8.33
N ILE A 941 -9.29 58.00 -8.24
CA ILE A 941 -9.11 57.01 -9.32
C ILE A 941 -10.51 56.52 -9.74
N GLY A 942 -10.72 56.37 -11.05
CA GLY A 942 -12.01 56.01 -11.63
C GLY A 942 -12.84 57.23 -12.03
N GLU A 943 -14.16 57.17 -11.86
CA GLU A 943 -15.08 58.27 -12.16
C GLU A 943 -14.79 59.50 -11.29
N LYS A 944 -14.65 60.66 -11.94
CA LYS A 944 -14.34 61.95 -11.32
C LYS A 944 -15.25 63.04 -11.87
N SER A 945 -15.71 63.92 -10.99
CA SER A 945 -16.63 65.04 -11.30
C SER A 945 -16.09 66.33 -10.66
N GLN A 946 -16.34 67.49 -11.27
CA GLN A 946 -15.91 68.78 -10.71
C GLN A 946 -16.95 69.31 -9.72
N ALA A 947 -16.54 69.65 -8.50
CA ALA A 947 -17.41 70.26 -7.50
C ALA A 947 -17.94 71.63 -7.98
N PRO A 948 -19.26 71.85 -8.05
CA PRO A 948 -19.83 73.14 -8.46
C PRO A 948 -19.38 74.30 -7.56
N VAL A 949 -19.15 75.46 -8.17
CA VAL A 949 -18.57 76.63 -7.48
C VAL A 949 -19.47 77.13 -6.35
N GLU A 950 -20.78 77.02 -6.51
CA GLU A 950 -21.81 77.39 -5.53
C GLU A 950 -21.68 76.66 -4.19
N ASP A 951 -21.22 75.41 -4.22
CA ASP A 951 -21.22 74.55 -3.03
C ASP A 951 -20.04 74.85 -2.09
N ARG A 952 -19.02 75.60 -2.55
CA ARG A 952 -17.77 75.87 -1.81
C ARG A 952 -17.96 76.50 -0.42
N ASN A 953 -19.03 77.27 -0.22
CA ASN A 953 -19.30 77.99 1.03
C ASN A 953 -20.28 77.24 1.95
N LEU A 954 -20.68 76.01 1.61
CA LEU A 954 -21.62 75.21 2.38
C LEU A 954 -20.91 74.32 3.41
N SER A 955 -21.64 73.96 4.47
CA SER A 955 -21.18 72.98 5.46
C SER A 955 -20.91 71.62 4.81
N ALA A 956 -20.01 70.82 5.38
CA ALA A 956 -19.66 69.50 4.88
C ALA A 956 -20.91 68.61 4.66
N GLN A 957 -21.84 68.63 5.61
CA GLN A 957 -23.10 67.89 5.50
C GLN A 957 -23.95 68.38 4.31
N ALA A 958 -24.11 69.70 4.11
CA ALA A 958 -24.91 70.24 3.00
C ALA A 958 -24.27 70.01 1.62
N ARG A 959 -22.93 70.01 1.53
CA ARG A 959 -22.21 69.57 0.31
C ARG A 959 -22.44 68.09 0.03
N SER A 960 -22.32 67.26 1.06
CA SER A 960 -22.51 65.81 1.00
C SER A 960 -23.93 65.44 0.54
N GLU A 961 -24.96 66.02 1.15
CA GLU A 961 -26.37 65.83 0.78
C GLU A 961 -26.65 66.26 -0.67
N ARG A 962 -26.10 67.40 -1.12
CA ARG A 962 -26.23 67.85 -2.53
C ARG A 962 -25.50 66.93 -3.51
N ALA A 963 -24.30 66.46 -3.18
CA ALA A 963 -23.54 65.55 -4.05
C ALA A 963 -24.23 64.19 -4.17
N ILE A 964 -24.83 63.68 -3.09
CA ILE A 964 -25.66 62.45 -3.12
C ILE A 964 -26.89 62.69 -4.03
N ALA A 965 -27.59 63.81 -3.87
CA ALA A 965 -28.78 64.14 -4.68
C ALA A 965 -28.49 64.30 -6.19
N ARG A 966 -27.25 64.62 -6.57
CA ARG A 966 -26.80 64.66 -7.98
C ARG A 966 -26.25 63.32 -8.51
N GLY A 967 -26.01 62.32 -7.65
CA GLY A 967 -25.27 61.10 -8.00
C GLY A 967 -23.75 61.29 -8.11
N ASP A 968 -23.22 62.44 -7.67
CA ASP A 968 -21.78 62.74 -7.55
C ASP A 968 -21.15 62.13 -6.29
N ALA A 969 -21.95 61.64 -5.34
CA ALA A 969 -21.48 60.96 -4.14
C ALA A 969 -22.38 59.78 -3.76
N GLN A 970 -21.81 58.82 -3.02
CA GLN A 970 -22.52 57.69 -2.42
C GLN A 970 -22.24 57.65 -0.93
N SER A 971 -23.23 57.23 -0.13
CA SER A 971 -23.18 57.19 1.33
C SER A 971 -23.65 55.83 1.83
N VAL A 972 -22.91 55.21 2.75
CA VAL A 972 -23.20 53.88 3.29
C VAL A 972 -22.96 53.81 4.80
N GLN A 973 -23.81 53.07 5.51
CA GLN A 973 -23.64 52.81 6.93
C GLN A 973 -22.85 51.51 7.15
N VAL A 974 -21.82 51.54 7.99
CA VAL A 974 -21.01 50.37 8.35
C VAL A 974 -20.81 50.32 9.86
N SER A 975 -20.60 49.14 10.44
CA SER A 975 -20.27 49.07 11.88
C SER A 975 -18.89 49.68 12.16
N VAL A 976 -18.79 50.52 13.19
CA VAL A 976 -17.53 51.11 13.68
C VAL A 976 -16.50 50.03 14.02
N LYS A 977 -16.97 48.89 14.57
CA LYS A 977 -16.16 47.70 14.87
C LYS A 977 -15.58 47.04 13.62
N HIS A 978 -16.32 47.08 12.50
CA HIS A 978 -15.84 46.59 11.20
C HIS A 978 -14.88 47.59 10.55
N PHE A 979 -15.18 48.89 10.64
CA PHE A 979 -14.31 49.95 10.13
C PHE A 979 -12.94 49.97 10.84
N SER A 980 -12.93 50.00 12.18
CA SER A 980 -11.71 49.90 13.00
C SER A 980 -10.89 48.63 12.69
N LYS A 981 -11.54 47.48 12.49
CA LYS A 981 -10.84 46.24 12.07
C LYS A 981 -10.16 46.36 10.71
N SER A 982 -10.78 47.01 9.72
CA SER A 982 -10.17 47.18 8.40
C SER A 982 -8.94 48.09 8.43
N LEU A 983 -8.93 49.09 9.33
CA LEU A 983 -7.80 50.01 9.50
C LEU A 983 -6.56 49.31 10.09
N GLN A 984 -6.72 48.21 10.86
CA GLN A 984 -5.59 47.41 11.36
C GLN A 984 -4.68 46.83 10.25
N CYS A 985 -5.14 46.80 8.99
CA CYS A 985 -4.28 46.54 7.84
C CYS A 985 -3.15 47.57 7.66
N HIS A 986 -3.18 48.73 8.33
CA HIS A 986 -2.04 49.66 8.40
C HIS A 986 -0.77 48.99 8.96
N LEU A 987 -0.91 47.91 9.74
CA LEU A 987 0.21 47.12 10.27
C LEU A 987 1.02 46.41 9.16
N THR A 988 0.44 46.21 7.96
CA THR A 988 1.19 45.74 6.79
C THR A 988 2.10 46.81 6.18
N LYS A 989 2.07 48.04 6.70
CA LYS A 989 2.79 49.22 6.17
C LYS A 989 2.55 49.41 4.66
N PRO A 990 1.31 49.68 4.24
CA PRO A 990 1.03 50.07 2.85
C PRO A 990 1.53 51.49 2.57
N ASP A 991 1.86 51.76 1.31
CA ASP A 991 2.35 53.06 0.84
C ASP A 991 1.19 54.06 0.61
N SER A 992 -0.02 53.56 0.33
CA SER A 992 -1.27 54.32 0.44
C SER A 992 -2.50 53.40 0.55
N ALA A 993 -3.62 53.96 1.00
CA ALA A 993 -4.91 53.27 1.08
C ALA A 993 -5.97 54.01 0.24
N PHE A 994 -6.81 53.25 -0.46
CA PHE A 994 -7.91 53.75 -1.29
C PHE A 994 -9.25 53.25 -0.75
N TYR A 995 -10.25 54.12 -0.69
CA TYR A 995 -11.59 53.82 -0.20
C TYR A 995 -12.60 54.02 -1.33
N GLY A 996 -13.55 53.10 -1.50
CA GLY A 996 -14.60 53.20 -2.52
C GLY A 996 -15.82 52.38 -2.16
N ILE A 997 -16.99 52.84 -2.56
CA ILE A 997 -18.27 52.14 -2.35
C ILE A 997 -18.55 51.31 -3.60
N ALA A 998 -18.83 50.02 -3.43
CA ALA A 998 -19.16 49.12 -4.53
C ALA A 998 -20.48 49.53 -5.21
N PRO A 999 -20.70 49.17 -6.50
CA PRO A 999 -21.94 49.45 -7.21
C PRO A 999 -23.20 49.09 -6.38
N GLN A 1000 -24.23 49.92 -6.50
CA GLN A 1000 -25.50 49.81 -5.76
C GLN A 1000 -25.36 49.90 -4.21
N GLY A 1001 -24.18 50.25 -3.68
CA GLY A 1001 -23.94 50.39 -2.24
C GLY A 1001 -23.64 49.07 -1.51
N ALA A 1002 -23.44 47.97 -2.24
CA ALA A 1002 -23.42 46.60 -1.68
C ALA A 1002 -22.32 46.35 -0.62
N CYS A 1003 -21.16 47.01 -0.71
CA CYS A 1003 -20.13 46.97 0.31
C CYS A 1003 -19.24 48.22 0.27
N LEU A 1004 -18.60 48.54 1.39
CA LEU A 1004 -17.49 49.50 1.42
C LEU A 1004 -16.17 48.74 1.23
N THR A 1005 -15.40 49.09 0.21
CA THR A 1005 -14.14 48.44 -0.15
C THR A 1005 -12.95 49.33 0.18
N VAL A 1006 -11.92 48.76 0.80
CA VAL A 1006 -10.65 49.42 1.13
C VAL A 1006 -9.50 48.65 0.48
N ILE A 1007 -8.70 49.31 -0.35
CA ILE A 1007 -7.61 48.72 -1.11
C ILE A 1007 -6.28 49.30 -0.63
N PHE A 1008 -5.34 48.45 -0.27
CA PHE A 1008 -4.03 48.84 0.25
C PHE A 1008 -2.96 48.59 -0.81
N GLN A 1009 -2.25 49.65 -1.19
CA GLN A 1009 -1.25 49.64 -2.24
C GLN A 1009 0.16 49.54 -1.65
N PHE A 1010 1.02 48.76 -2.31
CA PHE A 1010 2.43 48.59 -1.97
C PHE A 1010 3.30 49.03 -3.15
N MET A 1011 4.48 49.55 -2.85
CA MET A 1011 5.49 49.96 -3.83
C MET A 1011 6.70 49.04 -3.77
N VAL A 1012 7.34 48.77 -4.91
CA VAL A 1012 8.55 47.93 -4.95
C VAL A 1012 9.71 48.72 -4.29
N PRO A 1013 10.37 48.20 -3.23
CA PRO A 1013 11.37 48.93 -2.47
C PRO A 1013 12.48 49.54 -3.33
N GLY A 1014 12.82 50.81 -3.06
CA GLY A 1014 13.81 51.57 -3.84
C GLY A 1014 13.28 52.14 -5.17
N THR A 1015 12.01 51.89 -5.54
CA THR A 1015 11.41 52.39 -6.78
C THR A 1015 10.18 53.27 -6.50
N ARG A 1016 9.64 53.90 -7.56
CA ARG A 1016 8.30 54.52 -7.56
C ARG A 1016 7.29 53.71 -8.41
N GLN A 1017 7.45 52.38 -8.48
CA GLN A 1017 6.51 51.50 -9.17
C GLN A 1017 5.65 50.71 -8.18
N THR A 1018 4.38 50.48 -8.55
CA THR A 1018 3.42 49.71 -7.77
C THR A 1018 3.74 48.22 -7.83
N ASP A 1019 3.77 47.56 -6.68
CA ASP A 1019 4.12 46.15 -6.57
C ASP A 1019 2.93 45.24 -6.97
N LYS A 1020 2.87 44.89 -8.25
CA LYS A 1020 1.87 43.95 -8.79
C LYS A 1020 2.06 42.49 -8.33
N SER A 1021 2.98 42.21 -7.41
CA SER A 1021 3.20 40.87 -6.84
C SER A 1021 2.55 40.68 -5.46
N ILE A 1022 2.07 41.77 -4.83
CA ILE A 1022 1.35 41.79 -3.56
C ILE A 1022 0.07 42.61 -3.71
N SER A 1023 -1.08 42.08 -3.30
CA SER A 1023 -2.30 42.90 -3.14
C SER A 1023 -2.98 42.61 -1.80
N LEU A 1024 -3.62 43.63 -1.22
CA LEU A 1024 -4.39 43.53 0.01
C LEU A 1024 -5.65 44.40 -0.12
N HIS A 1025 -6.81 43.82 0.10
CA HIS A 1025 -8.06 44.58 0.17
C HIS A 1025 -9.03 44.00 1.21
N CYS A 1026 -9.86 44.88 1.76
CA CYS A 1026 -10.94 44.58 2.70
C CYS A 1026 -12.28 44.95 2.08
N ARG A 1027 -13.31 44.14 2.33
CA ARG A 1027 -14.72 44.48 2.06
C ARG A 1027 -15.48 44.47 3.38
N LEU A 1028 -16.21 45.53 3.64
CA LEU A 1028 -17.00 45.71 4.84
C LEU A 1028 -18.49 45.62 4.48
N PRO A 1029 -19.28 44.79 5.20
CA PRO A 1029 -20.72 44.75 4.99
C PRO A 1029 -21.34 46.09 5.37
N VAL A 1030 -22.24 46.56 4.51
CA VAL A 1030 -23.09 47.72 4.75
C VAL A 1030 -24.31 47.27 5.56
N LEU A 1031 -24.77 48.13 6.48
CA LEU A 1031 -25.93 47.89 7.32
C LEU A 1031 -27.19 48.41 6.64
N ASP A 1032 -28.28 47.65 6.69
CA ASP A 1032 -29.56 48.09 6.14
C ASP A 1032 -30.08 49.31 6.92
N PRO A 1033 -30.54 50.38 6.24
CA PRO A 1033 -30.91 51.66 6.86
C PRO A 1033 -32.20 51.61 7.72
N GLY A 1034 -32.74 50.40 7.98
CA GLY A 1034 -33.86 50.15 8.90
C GLY A 1034 -33.52 49.22 10.07
N SER A 1035 -32.27 48.76 10.21
CA SER A 1035 -31.85 47.83 11.28
C SER A 1035 -31.28 48.57 12.50
N ASN A 1036 -32.16 48.94 13.44
CA ASN A 1036 -31.84 49.35 14.81
C ASN A 1036 -32.23 48.25 15.80
#